data_AF-O62505-F1
#
_entry.id   AF-O62505-F1
#
_cell.length_a   1.000
_cell.length_b   1.000
_cell.length_c   1.000
_cell.angle_alpha   90.00
_cell.angle_beta   90.00
_cell.angle_gamma   90.00
#
_symmetry.space_group_name_H-M   'P 1'
#
loop_
_entity.id
_entity.type
_entity.pdbx_description
1 polymer ?
#
loop_
_entity_poly.entity_id
_entity_poly.type
_entity_poly.pdbx_seq_one_letter_code
_entity_poly.pdbx_strand_id
1 'polypeptide(L)'
;MSDSNTPNPPGTEERLVQQLDSYFSNTATGNETGEASAPAAPNNAAGTSDQDRPPNLAPILMLSYLNHCMSKKSFTPEDIQKSVWEQKSKKLSQEDWEFCKYFISSKELLLQLAPGKKRKTQAQALIELILKKFPGVGVEMLTRLLDPSESAYIIYDVIEQVKCEPKCDAESIKQEEFMYSQKINKKIRENNKCFKFSMVFERLRNGSSLPEEKPFAPLEFRTITSEYSNIYTQMVKATTYVELMDVMSKLKTTRLSVNELYFSAKHMQNPEKDTQDEFWEAESEKVLELQPLMIDPQLESTSRQRLKILQELALQQKMLKEVDEIISMSFELVTKSLSTGNPHNPADVQSLMINSNAPSIPDQRKNDWMEYYNLNPLGQYPISSHFPRSDRIGPKLPAVIQKISIRYCLSKEIEVIETIDEWKCREFCTYDHNLKDFRRHKCEICEVEVQECDLSLRQTKWCSHIEDQVLLMYNRVNGRLEQYVFSFETKGFKEVYCSCIEVTYRGKNGPEEPVLLTNGSEHVVIKEADPGVVKLQLVGENHVEIPAVPVQQLSAEEIEMQDAYDSSSESGSESEVESESDSESESESEHESEQISYNKTFISTLPMFKVRHCPLSRKDVLYVRSNNLGQYEKYDYHPTYHRFEPFKCSKCKDATSEDHLVPKYAEHCPETNEFVIHTENLFTERMEQYIYDSMTQGFRQVYYPQFLYDPSKDHTSNVFVTVNYLSTVITRDKDGRFKKEKFCDNLKKFVAIPEVEVNTFTVQELEKKKNKRRVDSDSDSFEHIEIPDMVSASP
;
A
#
# COMPACT_ATOMS: atom_id res chain seq x y z
N MET A 1 83.35 14.88 -56.78
CA MET A 1 82.79 13.98 -55.75
C MET A 1 81.58 14.68 -55.18
N SER A 2 80.46 13.99 -55.08
CA SER A 2 79.13 14.57 -54.82
C SER A 2 78.52 13.91 -53.59
N ASP A 3 78.23 14.69 -52.55
CA ASP A 3 77.57 14.21 -51.35
C ASP A 3 76.06 14.06 -51.57
N SER A 4 75.48 12.96 -51.09
CA SER A 4 74.05 12.67 -51.15
C SER A 4 73.48 12.47 -49.74
N ASN A 5 72.73 13.44 -49.25
CA ASN A 5 72.00 13.33 -47.98
C ASN A 5 70.75 12.45 -48.14
N THR A 6 70.61 11.44 -47.28
CA THR A 6 69.35 10.69 -47.09
C THR A 6 68.49 11.34 -45.99
N PRO A 7 67.17 11.50 -46.18
CA PRO A 7 66.29 12.05 -45.16
C PRO A 7 65.99 11.05 -44.03
N ASN A 8 65.67 11.58 -42.84
CA ASN A 8 65.28 10.80 -41.66
C ASN A 8 63.93 10.09 -41.84
N PRO A 9 63.68 8.96 -41.14
CA PRO A 9 62.39 8.28 -41.16
C PRO A 9 61.27 9.11 -40.49
N PRO A 10 60.00 8.94 -40.94
CA PRO A 10 58.85 9.71 -40.45
C PRO A 10 58.48 9.41 -38.98
N GLY A 11 57.81 10.38 -38.36
CA GLY A 11 57.36 10.34 -36.97
C GLY A 11 56.20 9.37 -36.70
N THR A 12 55.88 9.18 -35.41
CA THR A 12 54.80 8.26 -34.99
C THR A 12 53.41 8.72 -35.48
N GLU A 13 53.18 10.03 -35.54
CA GLU A 13 51.95 10.65 -36.05
C GLU A 13 51.77 10.39 -37.55
N GLU A 14 52.78 10.69 -38.37
CA GLU A 14 52.78 10.43 -39.81
C GLU A 14 52.57 8.94 -40.13
N ARG A 15 53.10 8.04 -39.28
CA ARG A 15 52.91 6.59 -39.44
C ARG A 15 51.48 6.14 -39.14
N LEU A 16 50.80 6.76 -38.16
CA LEU A 16 49.39 6.51 -37.88
C LEU A 16 48.47 7.09 -38.97
N VAL A 17 48.79 8.28 -39.49
CA VAL A 17 48.10 8.88 -40.65
C VAL A 17 48.23 7.98 -41.87
N GLN A 18 49.46 7.54 -42.22
CA GLN A 18 49.68 6.59 -43.32
C GLN A 18 48.95 5.26 -43.12
N GLN A 19 48.86 4.74 -41.89
CA GLN A 19 48.08 3.53 -41.60
C GLN A 19 46.59 3.75 -41.86
N LEU A 20 46.01 4.85 -41.36
CA LEU A 20 44.61 5.20 -41.60
C LEU A 20 44.32 5.43 -43.09
N ASP A 21 45.14 6.23 -43.79
CA ASP A 21 44.98 6.49 -45.22
C ASP A 21 45.10 5.21 -46.07
N SER A 22 46.01 4.30 -45.70
CA SER A 22 46.11 2.98 -46.35
C SER A 22 44.88 2.10 -46.10
N TYR A 23 44.26 2.20 -44.93
CA TYR A 23 43.03 1.47 -44.60
C TYR A 23 41.84 2.00 -45.40
N PHE A 24 41.69 3.33 -45.50
CA PHE A 24 40.64 3.96 -46.31
C PHE A 24 40.84 3.78 -47.82
N SER A 25 42.09 3.73 -48.31
CA SER A 25 42.37 3.57 -49.74
C SER A 25 42.07 2.17 -50.28
N ASN A 26 42.13 1.13 -49.44
CA ASN A 26 41.96 -0.27 -49.84
C ASN A 26 40.50 -0.76 -49.87
N THR A 27 39.53 0.07 -49.48
CA THR A 27 38.09 -0.30 -49.39
C THR A 27 37.22 0.27 -50.52
N ALA A 28 37.84 0.80 -51.59
CA ALA A 28 37.15 1.59 -52.62
C ALA A 28 37.35 1.10 -54.07
N THR A 29 37.09 -0.17 -54.36
CA THR A 29 36.97 -0.69 -55.74
C THR A 29 35.83 -1.69 -55.90
N GLY A 30 34.68 -1.24 -56.41
CA GLY A 30 33.53 -2.08 -56.75
C GLY A 30 32.59 -1.35 -57.71
N ASN A 31 32.69 -1.67 -59.00
CA ASN A 31 31.81 -1.13 -60.04
C ASN A 31 30.50 -1.91 -60.10
N GLU A 32 29.37 -1.23 -60.31
CA GLU A 32 28.39 -1.63 -61.35
C GLU A 32 27.38 -0.50 -61.63
N THR A 33 26.87 -0.48 -62.87
CA THR A 33 26.13 0.63 -63.48
C THR A 33 24.69 0.25 -63.82
N GLY A 34 23.72 1.16 -63.60
CA GLY A 34 22.35 0.97 -64.08
C GLY A 34 21.45 2.20 -63.88
N GLU A 35 21.18 2.94 -64.96
CA GLU A 35 20.28 4.10 -64.95
C GLU A 35 18.81 3.70 -65.17
N ALA A 36 17.88 4.38 -64.49
CA ALA A 36 16.50 4.55 -64.95
C ALA A 36 15.88 5.84 -64.37
N SER A 37 15.18 6.60 -65.22
CA SER A 37 14.78 8.00 -65.00
C SER A 37 13.44 8.20 -64.28
N ALA A 38 13.31 9.31 -63.55
CA ALA A 38 12.08 9.82 -62.95
C ALA A 38 11.45 11.00 -63.74
N PRO A 39 10.23 11.45 -63.41
CA PRO A 39 9.81 12.82 -63.71
C PRO A 39 9.25 13.63 -62.51
N ALA A 40 9.77 14.86 -62.41
CA ALA A 40 9.28 16.12 -61.84
C ALA A 40 8.07 16.23 -60.87
N ALA A 41 8.25 17.05 -59.83
CA ALA A 41 7.21 17.65 -58.97
C ALA A 41 6.68 18.99 -59.52
N PRO A 42 5.79 19.68 -58.77
CA PRO A 42 5.96 21.13 -58.60
C PRO A 42 5.87 21.63 -57.15
N ASN A 43 6.51 22.79 -56.92
CA ASN A 43 6.65 23.47 -55.63
C ASN A 43 5.44 24.34 -55.26
N ASN A 44 5.27 24.58 -53.96
CA ASN A 44 4.88 25.83 -53.29
C ASN A 44 4.95 25.59 -51.77
N ALA A 45 5.26 26.50 -50.84
CA ALA A 45 5.95 27.79 -50.74
C ALA A 45 5.49 28.38 -49.38
N ALA A 46 6.36 29.10 -48.66
CA ALA A 46 6.17 29.65 -47.30
C ALA A 46 6.06 28.59 -46.15
N GLY A 47 6.60 28.82 -44.95
CA GLY A 47 7.48 29.91 -44.49
C GLY A 47 7.20 30.30 -43.04
N THR A 48 8.04 29.84 -42.10
CA THR A 48 8.08 30.28 -40.69
C THR A 48 9.47 29.97 -40.10
N SER A 49 9.85 30.68 -39.04
CA SER A 49 11.24 30.83 -38.55
C SER A 49 11.83 29.63 -37.80
N ASP A 50 13.08 29.26 -38.14
CA ASP A 50 13.93 28.38 -37.34
C ASP A 50 14.52 29.13 -36.12
N GLN A 51 13.82 29.06 -34.99
CA GLN A 51 14.38 29.01 -33.64
C GLN A 51 13.63 27.88 -32.89
N ASP A 52 14.26 27.25 -31.90
CA ASP A 52 13.72 26.10 -31.13
C ASP A 52 13.63 24.74 -31.85
N ARG A 53 14.64 24.38 -32.65
CA ARG A 53 14.81 22.98 -33.11
C ARG A 53 15.66 22.17 -32.13
N PRO A 54 15.14 21.12 -31.47
CA PRO A 54 15.91 20.30 -30.55
C PRO A 54 17.05 19.55 -31.26
N PRO A 55 18.14 19.19 -30.55
CA PRO A 55 19.31 18.56 -31.16
C PRO A 55 18.95 17.28 -31.91
N ASN A 56 19.56 17.09 -33.08
CA ASN A 56 19.30 15.95 -33.94
C ASN A 56 19.72 14.64 -33.24
N LEU A 57 18.75 13.89 -32.70
CA LEU A 57 18.98 12.62 -31.99
C LEU A 57 19.48 11.48 -32.89
N ALA A 58 19.53 11.66 -34.22
CA ALA A 58 19.88 10.60 -35.16
C ALA A 58 21.27 9.96 -34.91
N PRO A 59 22.37 10.71 -34.63
CA PRO A 59 23.66 10.10 -34.32
C PRO A 59 23.64 9.32 -33.01
N ILE A 60 22.89 9.77 -31.99
CA ILE A 60 22.79 9.10 -30.68
C ILE A 60 22.05 7.78 -30.81
N LEU A 61 20.91 7.77 -31.51
CA LEU A 61 20.13 6.56 -31.79
C LEU A 61 20.92 5.58 -32.68
N MET A 62 21.64 6.09 -33.68
CA MET A 62 22.47 5.29 -34.56
C MET A 62 23.69 4.70 -33.83
N LEU A 63 24.34 5.43 -32.92
CA LEU A 63 25.42 4.91 -32.09
C LEU A 63 24.93 3.87 -31.08
N SER A 64 23.73 4.04 -30.53
CA SER A 64 23.07 3.01 -29.72
C SER A 64 22.81 1.74 -30.53
N TYR A 65 22.35 1.87 -31.77
CA TYR A 65 22.12 0.75 -32.68
C TYR A 65 23.44 0.07 -33.09
N LEU A 66 24.47 0.85 -33.45
CA LEU A 66 25.80 0.35 -33.79
C LEU A 66 26.46 -0.38 -32.61
N ASN A 67 26.36 0.13 -31.38
CA ASN A 67 26.83 -0.60 -30.20
C ASN A 67 26.07 -1.93 -29.98
N HIS A 68 24.76 -1.98 -30.28
CA HIS A 68 23.97 -3.21 -30.22
C HIS A 68 24.29 -4.23 -31.32
N CYS A 69 24.61 -3.76 -32.52
CA CYS A 69 25.09 -4.64 -33.60
C CYS A 69 26.49 -5.16 -33.30
N MET A 70 27.41 -4.28 -32.86
CA MET A 70 28.81 -4.62 -32.55
C MET A 70 28.97 -5.49 -31.29
N SER A 71 27.98 -5.56 -30.39
CA SER A 71 27.99 -6.50 -29.25
C SER A 71 27.68 -7.95 -29.68
N LYS A 72 27.20 -8.16 -30.91
CA LYS A 72 27.05 -9.47 -31.54
C LYS A 72 28.28 -9.73 -32.42
N LYS A 73 29.02 -10.80 -32.13
CA LYS A 73 30.40 -11.07 -32.64
C LYS A 73 30.53 -11.38 -34.15
N SER A 74 29.61 -10.93 -35.00
CA SER A 74 29.67 -11.14 -36.46
C SER A 74 28.74 -10.17 -37.19
N PHE A 75 29.27 -9.01 -37.57
CA PHE A 75 28.67 -8.07 -38.53
C PHE A 75 29.81 -7.48 -39.37
N THR A 76 29.75 -7.58 -40.69
CA THR A 76 30.63 -6.83 -41.58
C THR A 76 30.11 -5.41 -41.82
N PRO A 77 30.91 -4.48 -42.38
CA PRO A 77 30.41 -3.18 -42.82
C PRO A 77 29.24 -3.29 -43.80
N GLU A 78 29.22 -4.32 -44.67
CA GLU A 78 28.10 -4.60 -45.57
C GLU A 78 26.84 -5.05 -44.82
N ASP A 79 26.97 -5.87 -43.76
CA ASP A 79 25.82 -6.27 -42.92
C ASP A 79 25.21 -5.06 -42.20
N ILE A 80 26.04 -4.11 -41.75
CA ILE A 80 25.59 -2.84 -41.14
C ILE A 80 24.93 -1.95 -42.19
N GLN A 81 25.55 -1.79 -43.37
CA GLN A 81 24.97 -1.01 -44.46
C GLN A 81 23.60 -1.58 -44.86
N LYS A 82 23.50 -2.91 -44.97
CA LYS A 82 22.25 -3.59 -45.28
C LYS A 82 21.19 -3.37 -44.20
N SER A 83 21.52 -3.58 -42.92
CA SER A 83 20.51 -3.44 -41.84
C SER A 83 20.06 -1.98 -41.63
N VAL A 84 20.97 -1.00 -41.80
CA VAL A 84 20.65 0.44 -41.72
C VAL A 84 19.81 0.89 -42.92
N TRP A 85 20.10 0.36 -44.11
CA TRP A 85 19.33 0.66 -45.33
C TRP A 85 17.94 0.02 -45.31
N GLU A 86 17.83 -1.22 -44.82
CA GLU A 86 16.56 -1.95 -44.69
C GLU A 86 15.67 -1.40 -43.56
N GLN A 87 16.20 -0.78 -42.50
CA GLN A 87 15.40 -0.43 -41.31
C GLN A 87 14.90 1.02 -41.18
N LYS A 88 15.59 2.08 -41.66
CA LYS A 88 15.03 3.48 -41.60
C LYS A 88 15.77 4.64 -42.32
N SER A 89 16.74 4.42 -43.21
CA SER A 89 17.57 5.52 -43.75
C SER A 89 16.93 6.34 -44.90
N LYS A 90 16.19 7.41 -44.56
CA LYS A 90 15.87 8.54 -45.46
C LYS A 90 16.35 9.90 -44.92
N LYS A 91 17.19 9.93 -43.87
CA LYS A 91 17.50 11.15 -43.08
C LYS A 91 18.95 11.30 -42.58
N LEU A 92 19.88 10.43 -42.95
CA LEU A 92 21.28 10.61 -42.55
C LEU A 92 21.97 11.60 -43.48
N SER A 93 22.78 12.52 -42.94
CA SER A 93 23.68 13.33 -43.78
C SER A 93 24.90 12.52 -44.19
N GLN A 94 25.62 12.98 -45.23
CA GLN A 94 26.88 12.36 -45.63
C GLN A 94 27.98 12.57 -44.57
N GLU A 95 27.90 13.65 -43.80
CA GLU A 95 28.81 13.93 -42.68
C GLU A 95 28.60 12.93 -41.52
N ASP A 96 27.34 12.64 -41.16
CA ASP A 96 27.00 11.60 -40.16
C ASP A 96 27.54 10.23 -40.57
N TRP A 97 27.48 9.91 -41.87
CA TRP A 97 27.96 8.63 -42.42
C TRP A 97 29.49 8.52 -42.38
N GLU A 98 30.22 9.56 -42.79
CA GLU A 98 31.68 9.60 -42.70
C GLU A 98 32.17 9.64 -41.25
N PHE A 99 31.44 10.31 -40.35
CA PHE A 99 31.67 10.22 -38.91
C PHE A 99 31.52 8.77 -38.43
N CYS A 100 30.43 8.08 -38.76
CA CYS A 100 30.21 6.70 -38.35
C CYS A 100 31.28 5.72 -38.88
N LYS A 101 31.70 5.83 -40.15
CA LYS A 101 32.84 5.06 -40.66
C LYS A 101 34.09 5.28 -39.82
N TYR A 102 34.46 6.55 -39.63
CA TYR A 102 35.67 6.92 -38.90
C TYR A 102 35.63 6.48 -37.44
N PHE A 103 34.45 6.58 -36.80
CA PHE A 103 34.17 6.12 -35.44
C PHE A 103 34.35 4.60 -35.30
N ILE A 104 33.80 3.80 -36.23
CA ILE A 104 33.94 2.34 -36.23
C ILE A 104 35.40 1.94 -36.38
N SER A 105 36.11 2.47 -37.38
CA SER A 105 37.54 2.20 -37.58
C SER A 105 38.40 2.64 -36.40
N SER A 106 38.09 3.78 -35.77
CA SER A 106 38.81 4.27 -34.58
C SER A 106 38.61 3.36 -33.37
N LYS A 107 37.38 2.88 -33.14
CA LYS A 107 37.07 1.93 -32.06
C LYS A 107 37.75 0.58 -32.28
N GLU A 108 37.78 0.09 -33.51
CA GLU A 108 38.49 -1.15 -33.85
C GLU A 108 40.01 -1.00 -33.66
N LEU A 109 40.58 0.14 -34.08
CA LEU A 109 42.00 0.46 -33.86
C LEU A 109 42.34 0.46 -32.36
N LEU A 110 41.51 1.07 -31.51
CA LEU A 110 41.68 1.08 -30.04
C LEU A 110 41.64 -0.31 -29.41
N LEU A 111 40.78 -1.21 -29.92
CA LEU A 111 40.67 -2.59 -29.46
C LEU A 111 41.88 -3.44 -29.85
N GLN A 112 42.60 -3.08 -30.91
CA GLN A 112 43.84 -3.75 -31.34
C GLN A 112 45.09 -3.29 -30.54
N LEU A 113 45.00 -2.22 -29.74
CA LEU A 113 46.14 -1.71 -28.97
C LEU A 113 46.47 -2.60 -27.76
N ALA A 114 47.67 -3.18 -27.76
CA ALA A 114 48.18 -3.97 -26.62
C ALA A 114 48.25 -3.13 -25.32
N PRO A 115 47.87 -3.70 -24.15
CA PRO A 115 47.83 -2.97 -22.88
C PRO A 115 49.22 -2.48 -22.43
N GLY A 116 49.25 -1.34 -21.74
CA GLY A 116 50.47 -0.73 -21.17
C GLY A 116 50.67 0.73 -21.60
N LYS A 117 51.82 1.32 -21.26
CA LYS A 117 52.10 2.76 -21.49
C LYS A 117 51.90 3.24 -22.94
N LYS A 118 52.17 2.37 -23.93
CA LYS A 118 51.95 2.69 -25.36
C LYS A 118 50.47 2.93 -25.70
N ARG A 119 49.54 2.18 -25.08
CA ARG A 119 48.09 2.34 -25.26
C ARG A 119 47.62 3.73 -24.86
N LYS A 120 48.18 4.32 -23.79
CA LYS A 120 47.85 5.70 -23.39
C LYS A 120 48.24 6.72 -24.47
N THR A 121 49.49 6.70 -24.94
CA THR A 121 49.97 7.62 -25.98
C THR A 121 49.23 7.44 -27.30
N GLN A 122 48.90 6.20 -27.69
CA GLN A 122 48.15 5.91 -28.91
C GLN A 122 46.67 6.29 -28.80
N ALA A 123 46.04 6.09 -27.63
CA ALA A 123 44.69 6.55 -27.37
C ALA A 123 44.60 8.08 -27.34
N GLN A 124 45.56 8.77 -26.71
CA GLN A 124 45.68 10.22 -26.73
C GLN A 124 45.78 10.77 -28.16
N ALA A 125 46.74 10.25 -28.95
CA ALA A 125 46.91 10.66 -30.34
C ALA A 125 45.64 10.42 -31.19
N LEU A 126 44.88 9.36 -30.91
CA LEU A 126 43.62 9.10 -31.60
C LEU A 126 42.49 10.03 -31.15
N ILE A 127 42.39 10.36 -29.85
CA ILE A 127 41.41 11.34 -29.34
C ILE A 127 41.70 12.72 -29.95
N GLU A 128 42.96 13.15 -29.97
CA GLU A 128 43.40 14.38 -30.63
C GLU A 128 43.05 14.38 -32.12
N LEU A 129 43.24 13.25 -32.82
CA LEU A 129 42.88 13.09 -34.23
C LEU A 129 41.35 13.14 -34.47
N ILE A 130 40.55 12.52 -33.59
CA ILE A 130 39.08 12.58 -33.61
C ILE A 130 38.60 14.01 -33.39
N LEU A 131 39.10 14.71 -32.36
CA LEU A 131 38.74 16.10 -32.06
C LEU A 131 39.16 17.07 -33.18
N LYS A 132 40.33 16.87 -33.77
CA LYS A 132 40.83 17.64 -34.91
C LYS A 132 39.99 17.46 -36.18
N LYS A 133 39.43 16.26 -36.39
CA LYS A 133 38.58 15.95 -37.56
C LYS A 133 37.10 16.28 -37.32
N PHE A 134 36.64 16.21 -36.07
CA PHE A 134 35.25 16.41 -35.67
C PHE A 134 35.15 17.28 -34.40
N PRO A 135 35.37 18.61 -34.51
CA PRO A 135 35.41 19.51 -33.34
C PRO A 135 34.07 19.65 -32.59
N GLY A 136 32.97 19.12 -33.13
CA GLY A 136 31.67 19.04 -32.45
C GLY A 136 31.49 17.83 -31.52
N VAL A 137 32.47 16.93 -31.42
CA VAL A 137 32.39 15.73 -30.55
C VAL A 137 32.63 16.13 -29.10
N GLY A 138 31.54 16.26 -28.33
CA GLY A 138 31.60 16.58 -26.90
C GLY A 138 32.24 15.50 -26.03
N VAL A 139 32.72 15.89 -24.85
CA VAL A 139 33.38 15.00 -23.86
C VAL A 139 32.54 13.77 -23.52
N GLU A 140 31.23 13.93 -23.39
CA GLU A 140 30.31 12.82 -23.09
C GLU A 140 30.36 11.72 -24.18
N MET A 141 30.52 12.12 -25.44
CA MET A 141 30.61 11.22 -26.59
C MET A 141 31.95 10.46 -26.61
N LEU A 142 33.05 11.11 -26.19
CA LEU A 142 34.35 10.47 -25.96
C LEU A 142 34.33 9.52 -24.75
N THR A 143 33.60 9.87 -23.70
CA THR A 143 33.44 9.05 -22.49
C THR A 143 32.57 7.82 -22.73
N ARG A 144 31.62 7.89 -23.68
CA ARG A 144 30.86 6.73 -24.19
C ARG A 144 31.67 5.87 -25.19
N LEU A 145 32.78 6.39 -25.72
CA LEU A 145 33.65 5.73 -26.71
C LEU A 145 34.65 4.76 -26.06
N LEU A 146 35.07 5.05 -24.84
CA LEU A 146 36.10 4.35 -24.10
C LEU A 146 35.50 3.71 -22.84
N ASP A 147 35.98 2.53 -22.44
CA ASP A 147 35.43 1.82 -21.28
C ASP A 147 35.59 2.68 -20.01
N PRO A 148 34.50 3.04 -19.29
CA PRO A 148 34.58 3.91 -18.11
C PRO A 148 35.50 3.40 -17.00
N SER A 149 35.79 2.10 -16.97
CA SER A 149 36.64 1.47 -15.95
C SER A 149 38.16 1.65 -16.19
N GLU A 150 38.60 1.91 -17.42
CA GLU A 150 40.04 2.01 -17.76
C GLU A 150 40.47 3.39 -18.28
N SER A 151 39.52 4.25 -18.69
CA SER A 151 39.81 5.36 -19.61
C SER A 151 39.54 6.77 -19.11
N ALA A 152 38.77 6.94 -18.02
CA ALA A 152 38.43 8.26 -17.49
C ALA A 152 39.67 9.14 -17.27
N TYR A 153 40.73 8.58 -16.66
CA TYR A 153 42.00 9.29 -16.46
C TYR A 153 42.69 9.72 -17.76
N ILE A 154 42.54 8.95 -18.86
CA ILE A 154 43.12 9.32 -20.17
C ILE A 154 42.31 10.47 -20.79
N ILE A 155 40.99 10.42 -20.68
CA ILE A 155 40.10 11.48 -21.18
C ILE A 155 40.36 12.78 -20.43
N TYR A 156 40.43 12.75 -19.09
CA TYR A 156 40.70 13.94 -18.28
C TYR A 156 42.11 14.51 -18.53
N ASP A 157 43.17 13.68 -18.58
CA ASP A 157 44.53 14.14 -18.93
C ASP A 157 44.57 14.86 -20.30
N VAL A 158 43.82 14.36 -21.29
CA VAL A 158 43.78 14.94 -22.63
C VAL A 158 42.96 16.24 -22.63
N ILE A 159 41.84 16.30 -21.92
CA ILE A 159 41.04 17.54 -21.77
C ILE A 159 41.84 18.62 -21.04
N GLU A 160 42.62 18.27 -20.02
CA GLU A 160 43.46 19.23 -19.28
C GLU A 160 44.62 19.78 -20.15
N GLN A 161 45.17 18.95 -21.06
CA GLN A 161 46.24 19.35 -21.97
C GLN A 161 45.74 20.14 -23.19
N VAL A 162 44.55 19.83 -23.70
CA VAL A 162 43.92 20.55 -24.81
C VAL A 162 43.24 21.81 -24.27
N LYS A 163 43.94 22.94 -24.36
CA LYS A 163 43.42 24.28 -24.02
C LYS A 163 42.22 24.70 -24.90
N CYS A 164 41.04 24.17 -24.61
CA CYS A 164 39.77 24.68 -25.12
C CYS A 164 39.37 25.92 -24.31
N GLU A 165 39.23 27.07 -24.98
CA GLU A 165 38.73 28.30 -24.35
C GLU A 165 37.25 28.13 -23.90
N PRO A 166 36.83 28.78 -22.81
CA PRO A 166 35.94 28.12 -21.85
C PRO A 166 34.45 28.40 -22.05
N LYS A 167 33.63 27.37 -21.77
CA LYS A 167 32.20 27.50 -21.40
C LYS A 167 31.77 26.66 -20.19
N CYS A 168 32.69 25.97 -19.54
CA CYS A 168 32.44 25.32 -18.25
C CYS A 168 33.00 26.23 -17.15
N ASP A 169 32.17 26.58 -16.17
CA ASP A 169 32.63 27.30 -15.00
C ASP A 169 33.45 26.38 -14.08
N ALA A 170 34.35 26.95 -13.29
CA ALA A 170 35.27 26.18 -12.43
C ALA A 170 34.62 25.68 -11.13
N GLU A 171 33.35 26.01 -10.88
CA GLU A 171 32.59 25.65 -9.69
C GLU A 171 31.81 24.35 -9.95
N SER A 172 31.11 24.26 -11.10
CA SER A 172 30.49 23.05 -11.63
C SER A 172 31.49 21.89 -11.74
N ILE A 173 32.72 22.16 -12.22
CA ILE A 173 33.78 21.14 -12.32
C ILE A 173 34.16 20.61 -10.93
N LYS A 174 34.32 21.49 -9.93
CA LYS A 174 34.58 21.07 -8.53
C LYS A 174 33.40 20.33 -7.91
N GLN A 175 32.19 20.71 -8.25
CA GLN A 175 30.97 20.09 -7.74
C GLN A 175 30.78 18.68 -8.30
N GLU A 176 31.06 18.47 -9.59
CA GLU A 176 31.14 17.12 -10.19
C GLU A 176 32.29 16.29 -9.59
N GLU A 177 33.48 16.87 -9.43
CA GLU A 177 34.64 16.20 -8.82
C GLU A 177 34.33 15.74 -7.38
N PHE A 178 33.70 16.60 -6.57
CA PHE A 178 33.23 16.27 -5.22
C PHE A 178 32.17 15.16 -5.24
N MET A 179 31.17 15.25 -6.11
CA MET A 179 30.12 14.24 -6.24
C MET A 179 30.66 12.88 -6.71
N TYR A 180 31.66 12.87 -7.59
CA TYR A 180 32.31 11.66 -8.07
C TYR A 180 33.23 11.06 -7.00
N SER A 181 33.97 11.88 -6.27
CA SER A 181 34.75 11.49 -5.09
C SER A 181 33.88 10.84 -4.01
N GLN A 182 32.72 11.43 -3.69
CA GLN A 182 31.76 10.85 -2.75
C GLN A 182 31.22 9.50 -3.23
N LYS A 183 30.85 9.38 -4.52
CA LYS A 183 30.41 8.10 -5.11
C LYS A 183 31.49 7.02 -5.06
N ILE A 184 32.76 7.35 -5.35
CA ILE A 184 33.89 6.41 -5.22
C ILE A 184 34.11 6.01 -3.76
N ASN A 185 34.17 6.98 -2.84
CA ASN A 185 34.40 6.70 -1.42
C ASN A 185 33.27 5.86 -0.80
N LYS A 186 32.02 6.10 -1.19
CA LYS A 186 30.87 5.25 -0.84
C LYS A 186 31.07 3.82 -1.35
N LYS A 187 31.40 3.64 -2.64
CA LYS A 187 31.62 2.32 -3.27
C LYS A 187 32.83 1.57 -2.68
N ILE A 188 33.89 2.27 -2.28
CA ILE A 188 35.03 1.72 -1.53
C ILE A 188 34.61 1.28 -0.12
N ARG A 189 33.85 2.10 0.61
CA ARG A 189 33.33 1.76 1.95
C ARG A 189 32.38 0.57 1.90
N GLU A 190 31.55 0.46 0.87
CA GLU A 190 30.63 -0.67 0.65
C GLU A 190 31.41 -1.97 0.31
N ASN A 191 32.36 -1.92 -0.63
CA ASN A 191 33.19 -3.08 -0.97
C ASN A 191 34.09 -3.54 0.21
N ASN A 192 34.62 -2.61 1.01
CA ASN A 192 35.41 -2.96 2.21
C ASN A 192 34.57 -3.54 3.35
N LYS A 193 33.25 -3.27 3.41
CA LYS A 193 32.35 -3.92 4.37
C LYS A 193 32.14 -5.40 4.03
N CYS A 194 32.13 -5.77 2.74
CA CYS A 194 32.08 -7.17 2.31
C CYS A 194 33.32 -7.98 2.73
N PHE A 195 34.50 -7.35 2.81
CA PHE A 195 35.73 -8.05 3.22
C PHE A 195 35.77 -8.45 4.71
N LYS A 196 35.02 -7.75 5.59
CA LYS A 196 34.93 -8.10 7.02
C LYS A 196 33.99 -9.27 7.35
N PHE A 197 33.08 -9.66 6.45
CA PHE A 197 32.22 -10.83 6.66
C PHE A 197 32.90 -12.18 6.34
N SER A 198 33.96 -12.18 5.53
CA SER A 198 34.69 -13.40 5.14
C SER A 198 35.44 -14.07 6.32
N MET A 199 35.89 -13.32 7.33
CA MET A 199 36.61 -13.87 8.48
C MET A 199 35.71 -14.52 9.56
N VAL A 200 34.39 -14.31 9.50
CA VAL A 200 33.45 -14.92 10.46
C VAL A 200 33.09 -16.35 10.04
N PHE A 201 33.00 -16.63 8.73
CA PHE A 201 32.70 -17.95 8.21
C PHE A 201 33.85 -18.97 8.36
N GLU A 202 35.11 -18.52 8.29
CA GLU A 202 36.29 -19.37 8.56
C GLU A 202 36.38 -19.77 10.05
N ARG A 203 35.93 -18.92 10.98
CA ARG A 203 35.93 -19.25 12.42
C ARG A 203 34.85 -20.26 12.81
N LEU A 204 33.71 -20.27 12.13
CA LEU A 204 32.66 -21.28 12.32
C LEU A 204 33.01 -22.64 11.69
N ARG A 205 33.99 -22.70 10.79
CA ARG A 205 34.45 -23.94 10.15
C ARG A 205 35.41 -24.77 11.02
N ASN A 206 36.02 -24.17 12.03
CA ASN A 206 37.13 -24.75 12.80
C ASN A 206 36.75 -25.27 14.20
N GLY A 207 35.49 -25.68 14.40
CA GLY A 207 35.12 -26.74 15.34
C GLY A 207 35.43 -26.53 16.84
N SER A 208 35.38 -25.30 17.36
CA SER A 208 35.56 -25.00 18.78
C SER A 208 34.24 -24.64 19.46
N SER A 209 33.83 -25.46 20.44
CA SER A 209 32.66 -25.26 21.30
C SER A 209 32.96 -24.34 22.48
N LEU A 210 31.98 -23.54 22.92
CA LEU A 210 31.97 -22.71 24.13
C LEU A 210 30.49 -22.29 24.43
N PRO A 211 30.10 -21.94 25.67
CA PRO A 211 29.55 -22.94 26.60
C PRO A 211 28.09 -22.69 27.02
N GLU A 212 27.50 -23.66 27.72
CA GLU A 212 26.15 -23.61 28.32
C GLU A 212 26.08 -22.68 29.56
N GLU A 213 24.91 -22.06 29.77
CA GLU A 213 24.23 -21.65 31.03
C GLU A 213 23.14 -20.60 30.65
N LYS A 214 21.93 -20.49 31.21
CA LYS A 214 21.22 -21.14 32.34
C LYS A 214 19.68 -21.10 32.08
N PRO A 215 18.86 -22.01 32.66
CA PRO A 215 17.40 -22.05 32.44
C PRO A 215 16.54 -21.52 33.61
N PHE A 216 15.36 -20.96 33.29
CA PHE A 216 14.19 -20.71 34.15
C PHE A 216 12.95 -20.67 33.24
N ALA A 217 11.71 -21.00 33.62
CA ALA A 217 11.14 -22.01 34.53
C ALA A 217 9.66 -22.25 34.06
N PRO A 218 8.99 -23.39 34.33
CA PRO A 218 7.85 -23.82 33.52
C PRO A 218 6.45 -23.60 34.14
N LEU A 219 5.45 -23.25 33.31
CA LEU A 219 4.02 -23.49 33.60
C LEU A 219 3.24 -24.06 32.38
N GLU A 220 2.59 -25.19 32.64
CA GLU A 220 1.26 -25.61 32.15
C GLU A 220 0.93 -25.60 30.64
N PHE A 221 1.46 -26.58 29.88
CA PHE A 221 0.87 -27.04 28.62
C PHE A 221 1.05 -28.56 28.43
N ARG A 222 0.19 -29.39 29.07
CA ARG A 222 0.37 -30.86 29.08
C ARG A 222 -0.79 -31.73 28.55
N THR A 223 -1.85 -31.13 28.01
CA THR A 223 -3.04 -31.88 27.57
C THR A 223 -3.35 -31.75 26.08
N ILE A 224 -2.83 -30.72 25.39
CA ILE A 224 -3.10 -30.45 23.96
C ILE A 224 -2.05 -31.12 23.03
N THR A 225 -0.86 -31.43 23.55
CA THR A 225 0.27 -31.95 22.76
C THR A 225 0.18 -33.44 22.43
N SER A 226 -0.57 -34.24 23.20
CA SER A 226 -0.71 -35.69 22.95
C SER A 226 -1.61 -35.99 21.74
N GLU A 227 -2.72 -35.25 21.56
CA GLU A 227 -3.64 -35.46 20.44
C GLU A 227 -3.02 -35.01 19.11
N TYR A 228 -2.38 -33.83 19.07
CA TYR A 228 -1.64 -33.37 17.90
C TYR A 228 -0.47 -34.30 17.53
N SER A 229 0.26 -34.82 18.52
CA SER A 229 1.34 -35.79 18.27
C SER A 229 0.81 -37.12 17.69
N ASN A 230 -0.35 -37.59 18.14
CA ASN A 230 -0.97 -38.81 17.61
C ASN A 230 -1.50 -38.61 16.18
N ILE A 231 -2.15 -37.48 15.89
CA ILE A 231 -2.61 -37.13 14.53
C ILE A 231 -1.42 -37.00 13.58
N TYR A 232 -0.35 -36.29 13.97
CA TYR A 232 0.88 -36.18 13.17
C TYR A 232 1.52 -37.56 12.93
N THR A 233 1.56 -38.42 13.95
CA THR A 233 2.06 -39.80 13.82
C THR A 233 1.20 -40.64 12.86
N GLN A 234 -0.11 -40.41 12.78
CA GLN A 234 -0.99 -41.10 11.81
C GLN A 234 -0.82 -40.54 10.39
N MET A 235 -0.64 -39.23 10.22
CA MET A 235 -0.31 -38.63 8.90
C MET A 235 1.02 -39.17 8.35
N VAL A 236 2.05 -39.29 9.20
CA VAL A 236 3.37 -39.83 8.81
C VAL A 236 3.34 -41.34 8.52
N LYS A 237 2.34 -42.07 9.04
CA LYS A 237 2.16 -43.52 8.82
C LYS A 237 1.19 -43.87 7.69
N ALA A 238 0.52 -42.89 7.07
CA ALA A 238 -0.37 -43.15 5.94
C ALA A 238 0.45 -43.57 4.71
N THR A 239 0.26 -44.82 4.27
CA THR A 239 0.94 -45.40 3.10
C THR A 239 0.09 -45.32 1.83
N THR A 240 -1.20 -45.02 1.97
CA THR A 240 -2.15 -44.90 0.86
C THR A 240 -2.94 -43.59 0.93
N TYR A 241 -3.44 -43.14 -0.24
CA TYR A 241 -4.35 -42.00 -0.32
C TYR A 241 -5.64 -42.22 0.50
N VAL A 242 -6.09 -43.47 0.64
CA VAL A 242 -7.27 -43.83 1.45
C VAL A 242 -6.98 -43.64 2.94
N GLU A 243 -5.83 -44.07 3.45
CA GLU A 243 -5.41 -43.83 4.83
C GLU A 243 -5.22 -42.33 5.12
N LEU A 244 -4.62 -41.59 4.18
CA LEU A 244 -4.49 -40.13 4.31
C LEU A 244 -5.86 -39.45 4.36
N MET A 245 -6.81 -39.88 3.53
CA MET A 245 -8.19 -39.36 3.53
C MET A 245 -8.98 -39.78 4.76
N ASP A 246 -8.71 -40.94 5.37
CA ASP A 246 -9.30 -41.36 6.65
C ASP A 246 -8.75 -40.54 7.83
N VAL A 247 -7.44 -40.24 7.86
CA VAL A 247 -6.83 -39.32 8.84
C VAL A 247 -7.35 -37.89 8.64
N MET A 248 -7.50 -37.43 7.39
CA MET A 248 -8.13 -36.14 7.06
C MET A 248 -9.64 -36.11 7.34
N SER A 249 -10.32 -37.27 7.33
CA SER A 249 -11.73 -37.42 7.74
C SER A 249 -11.88 -37.31 9.25
N LYS A 250 -10.97 -37.94 10.02
CA LYS A 250 -10.87 -37.79 11.49
C LYS A 250 -10.50 -36.36 11.93
N LEU A 251 -9.80 -35.61 11.09
CA LEU A 251 -9.60 -34.15 11.23
C LEU A 251 -10.81 -33.31 10.78
N LYS A 252 -11.78 -33.88 10.05
CA LYS A 252 -13.02 -33.23 9.63
C LYS A 252 -14.21 -33.51 10.55
N THR A 253 -14.16 -34.55 11.39
CA THR A 253 -15.22 -34.87 12.36
C THR A 253 -15.20 -33.99 13.63
N THR A 254 -14.19 -33.13 13.80
CA THR A 254 -14.24 -31.96 14.69
C THR A 254 -14.81 -30.74 13.94
N ARG A 255 -16.03 -30.86 13.39
CA ARG A 255 -16.67 -29.74 12.67
C ARG A 255 -18.20 -29.84 12.53
N LEU A 256 -18.82 -28.65 12.56
CA LEU A 256 -20.15 -28.29 12.05
C LEU A 256 -21.37 -28.76 12.87
N SER A 257 -21.83 -27.90 13.78
CA SER A 257 -23.25 -27.81 14.13
C SER A 257 -24.02 -27.19 12.96
N VAL A 258 -25.03 -27.90 12.45
CA VAL A 258 -25.88 -27.45 11.33
C VAL A 258 -27.07 -26.65 11.88
N ASN A 259 -26.81 -25.43 12.34
CA ASN A 259 -27.82 -24.44 12.76
C ASN A 259 -27.38 -23.05 12.25
N GLU A 260 -28.36 -22.16 11.99
CA GLU A 260 -28.24 -20.78 11.47
C GLU A 260 -28.36 -20.56 9.94
N LEU A 261 -28.79 -21.56 9.17
CA LEU A 261 -29.32 -21.37 7.81
C LEU A 261 -30.87 -21.23 7.79
N TYR A 262 -31.43 -20.66 8.85
CA TYR A 262 -32.88 -20.59 9.08
C TYR A 262 -33.25 -19.39 9.97
N PHE A 263 -33.58 -18.23 9.37
CA PHE A 263 -34.48 -17.16 9.86
C PHE A 263 -34.28 -15.87 9.05
N SER A 264 -35.04 -15.68 7.97
CA SER A 264 -35.28 -14.37 7.32
C SER A 264 -36.53 -14.42 6.43
N ALA A 265 -37.62 -14.90 7.01
CA ALA A 265 -38.95 -14.74 6.45
C ALA A 265 -40.00 -14.67 7.56
N LYS A 266 -40.89 -13.68 7.42
CA LYS A 266 -42.22 -13.52 8.05
C LYS A 266 -42.34 -12.60 9.29
N HIS A 267 -43.28 -11.65 9.19
CA HIS A 267 -43.73 -10.62 10.14
C HIS A 267 -42.74 -9.46 10.33
N MET A 268 -43.13 -8.18 10.27
CA MET A 268 -44.45 -7.49 10.28
C MET A 268 -44.51 -6.53 9.06
N GLN A 269 -45.59 -6.20 8.33
CA GLN A 269 -46.98 -5.84 8.67
C GLN A 269 -47.16 -4.86 9.84
N ASN A 270 -46.85 -3.58 9.62
CA ASN A 270 -47.85 -2.51 9.72
C ASN A 270 -47.37 -1.23 8.98
N PRO A 271 -48.22 -0.54 8.17
CA PRO A 271 -47.87 0.74 7.58
C PRO A 271 -48.62 1.89 8.26
N GLU A 272 -47.90 2.81 8.90
CA GLU A 272 -48.39 4.17 9.11
C GLU A 272 -47.45 5.15 8.41
N LYS A 273 -48.02 5.83 7.41
CA LYS A 273 -47.39 6.90 6.64
C LYS A 273 -47.73 8.26 7.27
N ASP A 274 -47.22 9.31 6.63
CA ASP A 274 -47.61 10.72 6.83
C ASP A 274 -46.93 11.39 8.03
N THR A 275 -45.69 11.87 7.82
CA THR A 275 -45.11 13.11 8.42
C THR A 275 -43.66 13.40 8.04
N GLN A 276 -42.87 12.43 7.54
CA GLN A 276 -41.43 12.66 7.28
C GLN A 276 -41.09 13.34 5.94
N ASP A 277 -41.90 13.20 4.89
CA ASP A 277 -41.54 13.73 3.56
C ASP A 277 -41.58 15.27 3.50
N GLU A 278 -42.47 15.93 4.24
CA GLU A 278 -42.56 17.40 4.29
C GLU A 278 -41.35 18.07 4.98
N PHE A 279 -40.65 17.36 5.89
CA PHE A 279 -39.47 17.90 6.57
C PHE A 279 -38.25 17.96 5.63
N TRP A 280 -38.08 16.95 4.77
CA TRP A 280 -36.92 16.86 3.89
C TRP A 280 -37.04 17.72 2.62
N GLU A 281 -38.25 17.96 2.10
CA GLU A 281 -38.44 18.94 1.03
C GLU A 281 -38.16 20.37 1.53
N ALA A 282 -38.67 20.75 2.71
CA ALA A 282 -38.46 22.07 3.30
C ALA A 282 -36.99 22.40 3.64
N GLU A 283 -36.20 21.40 4.06
CA GLU A 283 -34.78 21.59 4.33
C GLU A 283 -33.94 21.61 3.03
N SER A 284 -34.42 20.99 1.95
CA SER A 284 -33.78 21.03 0.63
C SER A 284 -33.94 22.40 -0.07
N GLU A 285 -35.08 23.09 0.09
CA GLU A 285 -35.28 24.45 -0.45
C GLU A 285 -34.38 25.48 0.25
N LYS A 286 -34.19 25.39 1.58
CA LYS A 286 -33.28 26.30 2.32
C LYS A 286 -31.83 26.23 1.86
N VAL A 287 -31.38 25.08 1.35
CA VAL A 287 -30.02 24.92 0.81
C VAL A 287 -29.85 25.63 -0.53
N LEU A 288 -30.95 25.90 -1.26
CA LEU A 288 -30.92 26.66 -2.52
C LEU A 288 -30.98 28.18 -2.32
N GLU A 289 -31.53 28.69 -1.21
CA GLU A 289 -31.61 30.14 -0.95
C GLU A 289 -30.28 30.80 -0.50
N LEU A 290 -29.27 30.01 -0.09
CA LEU A 290 -27.97 30.52 0.39
C LEU A 290 -27.00 30.97 -0.73
N GLN A 291 -27.42 30.93 -2.00
CA GLN A 291 -26.57 31.23 -3.15
C GLN A 291 -26.02 32.68 -3.32
N PRO A 292 -26.60 33.78 -2.79
CA PRO A 292 -26.13 35.15 -3.11
C PRO A 292 -25.12 35.79 -2.13
N LEU A 293 -24.64 35.11 -1.07
CA LEU A 293 -23.93 35.76 0.04
C LEU A 293 -22.51 35.25 0.34
N MET A 294 -21.64 35.19 -0.68
CA MET A 294 -20.19 34.99 -0.46
C MET A 294 -19.33 35.94 -1.32
N ILE A 295 -18.69 36.92 -0.67
CA ILE A 295 -17.74 37.86 -1.29
C ILE A 295 -16.36 37.69 -0.63
N ASP A 296 -15.72 36.54 -0.87
CA ASP A 296 -14.28 36.36 -0.62
C ASP A 296 -13.69 35.35 -1.63
N PRO A 297 -12.78 35.77 -2.53
CA PRO A 297 -12.14 34.88 -3.50
C PRO A 297 -11.30 33.73 -2.90
N GLN A 298 -10.81 33.83 -1.66
CA GLN A 298 -10.01 32.75 -1.07
C GLN A 298 -10.85 31.61 -0.48
N LEU A 299 -12.11 31.87 -0.11
CA LEU A 299 -13.02 30.80 0.33
C LEU A 299 -13.58 29.95 -0.82
N GLU A 300 -13.36 30.37 -2.06
CA GLU A 300 -14.04 29.80 -3.23
C GLU A 300 -13.60 28.36 -3.54
N SER A 301 -12.34 28.00 -3.30
CA SER A 301 -11.80 26.66 -3.58
C SER A 301 -12.37 25.59 -2.63
N THR A 302 -12.35 25.85 -1.33
CA THR A 302 -12.88 24.95 -0.29
C THR A 302 -14.40 24.80 -0.41
N SER A 303 -15.12 25.90 -0.68
CA SER A 303 -16.57 25.87 -0.91
C SER A 303 -16.95 25.10 -2.18
N ARG A 304 -16.20 25.25 -3.28
CA ARG A 304 -16.40 24.44 -4.50
C ARG A 304 -16.12 22.95 -4.27
N GLN A 305 -15.09 22.60 -3.50
CA GLN A 305 -14.83 21.20 -3.13
C GLN A 305 -15.96 20.63 -2.26
N ARG A 306 -16.41 21.34 -1.23
CA ARG A 306 -17.54 20.93 -0.37
C ARG A 306 -18.82 20.73 -1.18
N LEU A 307 -19.15 21.68 -2.09
CA LEU A 307 -20.32 21.57 -2.96
C LEU A 307 -20.24 20.34 -3.88
N LYS A 308 -19.07 20.04 -4.44
CA LYS A 308 -18.88 18.85 -5.28
C LYS A 308 -19.08 17.55 -4.50
N ILE A 309 -18.55 17.46 -3.27
CA ILE A 309 -18.74 16.29 -2.39
C ILE A 309 -20.23 16.11 -2.06
N LEU A 310 -20.95 17.19 -1.74
CA LEU A 310 -22.40 17.13 -1.48
C LEU A 310 -23.21 16.68 -2.72
N GLN A 311 -22.82 17.11 -3.91
CA GLN A 311 -23.44 16.66 -5.17
C GLN A 311 -23.18 15.18 -5.46
N GLU A 312 -21.96 14.69 -5.20
CA GLU A 312 -21.62 13.26 -5.36
C GLU A 312 -22.37 12.39 -4.34
N LEU A 313 -22.50 12.84 -3.08
CA LEU A 313 -23.29 12.16 -2.05
C LEU A 313 -24.80 12.11 -2.38
N ALA A 314 -25.38 13.22 -2.85
CA ALA A 314 -26.78 13.26 -3.27
C ALA A 314 -27.05 12.31 -4.46
N LEU A 315 -26.11 12.20 -5.40
CA LEU A 315 -26.21 11.25 -6.52
C LEU A 315 -26.13 9.79 -6.03
N GLN A 316 -25.24 9.48 -5.08
CA GLN A 316 -25.15 8.15 -4.47
C GLN A 316 -26.44 7.77 -3.70
N GLN A 317 -27.00 8.69 -2.93
CA GLN A 317 -28.28 8.47 -2.23
C GLN A 317 -29.44 8.24 -3.23
N LYS A 318 -29.49 9.00 -4.33
CA LYS A 318 -30.47 8.77 -5.40
C LYS A 318 -30.34 7.37 -6.01
N MET A 319 -29.11 6.95 -6.32
CA MET A 319 -28.86 5.60 -6.85
C MET A 319 -29.25 4.50 -5.86
N LEU A 320 -29.01 4.69 -4.56
CA LEU A 320 -29.44 3.74 -3.52
C LEU A 320 -30.98 3.63 -3.48
N LYS A 321 -31.70 4.75 -3.57
CA LYS A 321 -33.18 4.75 -3.62
C LYS A 321 -33.71 4.03 -4.88
N GLU A 322 -33.12 4.30 -6.05
CA GLU A 322 -33.47 3.60 -7.29
C GLU A 322 -33.20 2.08 -7.20
N VAL A 323 -32.14 1.65 -6.52
CA VAL A 323 -31.85 0.22 -6.26
C VAL A 323 -32.85 -0.40 -5.28
N ASP A 324 -33.24 0.29 -4.22
CA ASP A 324 -34.17 -0.22 -3.20
C ASP A 324 -35.61 -0.33 -3.76
N GLU A 325 -36.00 0.59 -4.66
CA GLU A 325 -37.24 0.47 -5.45
C GLU A 325 -37.21 -0.75 -6.39
N ILE A 326 -36.08 -1.02 -7.06
CA ILE A 326 -35.92 -2.22 -7.92
C ILE A 326 -35.98 -3.52 -7.09
N ILE A 327 -35.37 -3.54 -5.90
CA ILE A 327 -35.42 -4.68 -4.97
C ILE A 327 -36.86 -4.91 -4.49
N SER A 328 -37.56 -3.84 -4.10
CA SER A 328 -38.96 -3.88 -3.67
C SER A 328 -39.90 -4.40 -4.77
N MET A 329 -39.77 -3.89 -6.00
CA MET A 329 -40.52 -4.37 -7.17
C MET A 329 -40.23 -5.85 -7.48
N SER A 330 -38.96 -6.27 -7.37
CA SER A 330 -38.55 -7.66 -7.57
C SER A 330 -39.13 -8.59 -6.50
N PHE A 331 -39.14 -8.15 -5.24
CA PHE A 331 -39.74 -8.88 -4.12
C PHE A 331 -41.26 -9.00 -4.25
N GLU A 332 -41.95 -7.94 -4.69
CA GLU A 332 -43.38 -7.99 -5.04
C GLU A 332 -43.68 -8.98 -6.16
N LEU A 333 -42.87 -9.00 -7.23
CA LEU A 333 -43.05 -9.93 -8.34
C LEU A 333 -42.85 -11.38 -7.90
N VAL A 334 -41.83 -11.65 -7.07
CA VAL A 334 -41.58 -12.99 -6.50
C VAL A 334 -42.71 -13.41 -5.56
N THR A 335 -43.17 -12.54 -4.65
CA THR A 335 -44.28 -12.87 -3.74
C THR A 335 -45.62 -13.05 -4.48
N LYS A 336 -45.91 -12.24 -5.52
CA LYS A 336 -47.05 -12.48 -6.42
C LYS A 336 -46.93 -13.84 -7.12
N SER A 337 -45.76 -14.18 -7.67
CA SER A 337 -45.53 -15.49 -8.32
C SER A 337 -45.62 -16.68 -7.37
N LEU A 338 -45.26 -16.51 -6.09
CA LEU A 338 -45.41 -17.55 -5.07
C LEU A 338 -46.87 -17.70 -4.62
N SER A 339 -47.64 -16.59 -4.60
CA SER A 339 -49.06 -16.60 -4.20
C SER A 339 -50.00 -17.29 -5.20
N THR A 340 -49.62 -17.38 -6.48
CA THR A 340 -50.44 -18.03 -7.53
C THR A 340 -50.28 -19.55 -7.60
N GLY A 341 -49.45 -20.14 -6.74
CA GLY A 341 -49.48 -21.59 -6.45
C GLY A 341 -48.99 -22.53 -7.55
N ASN A 342 -48.22 -22.04 -8.54
CA ASN A 342 -47.76 -22.85 -9.68
C ASN A 342 -46.22 -22.74 -9.88
N PRO A 343 -45.40 -23.57 -9.20
CA PRO A 343 -43.96 -23.30 -9.05
C PRO A 343 -43.05 -24.09 -10.01
N HIS A 344 -43.39 -24.24 -11.30
CA HIS A 344 -42.59 -25.07 -12.24
C HIS A 344 -42.44 -24.53 -13.69
N ASN A 345 -42.03 -23.27 -13.89
CA ASN A 345 -41.41 -22.88 -15.17
C ASN A 345 -40.47 -21.65 -15.07
N PRO A 346 -39.15 -21.79 -15.27
CA PRO A 346 -38.23 -20.64 -15.39
C PRO A 346 -38.58 -19.68 -16.55
N ALA A 347 -39.23 -20.18 -17.61
CA ALA A 347 -39.62 -19.36 -18.75
C ALA A 347 -40.76 -18.37 -18.44
N ASP A 348 -41.57 -18.61 -17.40
CA ASP A 348 -42.67 -17.70 -17.03
C ASP A 348 -42.13 -16.47 -16.29
N VAL A 349 -41.09 -16.64 -15.45
CA VAL A 349 -40.34 -15.54 -14.83
C VAL A 349 -39.63 -14.69 -15.90
N GLN A 350 -39.03 -15.35 -16.88
CA GLN A 350 -38.38 -14.67 -18.01
C GLN A 350 -39.40 -13.89 -18.87
N SER A 351 -40.59 -14.46 -19.09
CA SER A 351 -41.69 -13.80 -19.81
C SER A 351 -42.30 -12.62 -19.05
N LEU A 352 -42.31 -12.65 -17.71
CA LEU A 352 -42.71 -11.52 -16.87
C LEU A 352 -41.70 -10.37 -16.90
N MET A 353 -40.39 -10.65 -16.91
CA MET A 353 -39.36 -9.62 -17.05
C MET A 353 -39.37 -8.94 -18.43
N ILE A 354 -39.56 -9.70 -19.51
CA ILE A 354 -39.56 -9.19 -20.89
C ILE A 354 -40.72 -8.22 -21.18
N ASN A 355 -41.85 -8.32 -20.46
CA ASN A 355 -43.02 -7.46 -20.67
C ASN A 355 -43.03 -6.17 -19.81
N SER A 356 -41.93 -5.86 -19.12
CA SER A 356 -41.78 -4.62 -18.35
C SER A 356 -41.00 -3.56 -19.15
N ASN A 357 -41.51 -2.32 -19.20
CA ASN A 357 -40.90 -1.20 -19.96
C ASN A 357 -39.66 -0.60 -19.26
N ALA A 358 -38.79 -1.44 -18.68
CA ALA A 358 -37.59 -0.99 -17.98
C ALA A 358 -36.49 -0.57 -18.98
N PRO A 359 -35.71 0.49 -18.71
CA PRO A 359 -34.64 0.95 -19.59
C PRO A 359 -33.50 -0.07 -19.69
N SER A 360 -32.96 -0.24 -20.90
CA SER A 360 -31.98 -1.29 -21.23
C SER A 360 -30.60 -1.06 -20.58
N ILE A 361 -30.22 -1.95 -19.68
CA ILE A 361 -28.86 -2.07 -19.14
C ILE A 361 -27.93 -2.66 -20.22
N PRO A 362 -26.71 -2.11 -20.45
CA PRO A 362 -25.77 -2.63 -21.44
C PRO A 362 -25.38 -4.10 -21.21
N ASP A 363 -25.42 -4.91 -22.27
CA ASP A 363 -25.24 -6.38 -22.21
C ASP A 363 -23.92 -6.84 -21.56
N GLN A 364 -22.88 -6.00 -21.56
CA GLN A 364 -21.58 -6.37 -21.03
C GLN A 364 -21.58 -6.58 -19.51
N ARG A 365 -22.37 -5.79 -18.74
CA ARG A 365 -22.57 -6.02 -17.29
C ARG A 365 -23.49 -7.19 -16.96
N LYS A 366 -24.29 -7.63 -17.94
CA LYS A 366 -25.27 -8.72 -17.80
C LYS A 366 -24.59 -10.08 -17.69
N ASN A 367 -23.43 -10.23 -18.34
CA ASN A 367 -22.62 -11.44 -18.29
C ASN A 367 -21.83 -11.55 -16.97
N ASP A 368 -21.22 -10.46 -16.50
CA ASP A 368 -20.51 -10.43 -15.21
C ASP A 368 -21.42 -10.84 -14.04
N TRP A 369 -22.69 -10.40 -14.07
CA TRP A 369 -23.72 -10.79 -13.08
C TRP A 369 -24.13 -12.28 -13.17
N MET A 370 -24.12 -12.86 -14.38
CA MET A 370 -24.47 -14.25 -14.62
C MET A 370 -23.34 -15.22 -14.27
N GLU A 371 -22.08 -14.79 -14.36
CA GLU A 371 -20.92 -15.63 -14.03
C GLU A 371 -20.74 -15.79 -12.50
N TYR A 372 -21.08 -14.76 -11.72
CA TYR A 372 -20.99 -14.78 -10.25
C TYR A 372 -21.93 -15.78 -9.56
N TYR A 373 -23.09 -16.11 -10.17
CA TYR A 373 -24.13 -16.93 -9.55
C TYR A 373 -24.19 -18.40 -10.00
N ASN A 374 -23.35 -18.84 -10.94
CA ASN A 374 -23.48 -20.16 -11.60
C ASN A 374 -22.58 -21.29 -11.04
N LEU A 375 -21.97 -21.12 -9.86
CA LEU A 375 -21.03 -22.10 -9.26
C LEU A 375 -21.54 -22.81 -7.99
N ASN A 376 -22.62 -23.61 -8.11
CA ASN A 376 -22.82 -24.95 -7.53
C ASN A 376 -24.32 -25.28 -7.26
N PRO A 377 -24.94 -26.18 -8.04
CA PRO A 377 -26.13 -26.92 -7.61
C PRO A 377 -25.76 -28.27 -6.95
N LEU A 378 -26.70 -28.84 -6.18
CA LEU A 378 -26.79 -30.18 -5.53
C LEU A 378 -27.10 -30.00 -4.03
N GLY A 379 -28.06 -30.70 -3.41
CA GLY A 379 -29.03 -31.67 -3.88
C GLY A 379 -29.83 -32.20 -2.67
N GLN A 380 -31.13 -32.45 -2.84
CA GLN A 380 -32.08 -32.78 -1.75
C GLN A 380 -31.86 -34.19 -1.16
N TYR A 381 -32.26 -34.44 0.10
CA TYR A 381 -33.03 -35.62 0.58
C TYR A 381 -33.34 -35.51 2.11
N PRO A 382 -34.27 -36.31 2.69
CA PRO A 382 -35.17 -35.80 3.74
C PRO A 382 -34.93 -36.35 5.16
N ILE A 383 -35.68 -35.74 6.09
CA ILE A 383 -35.61 -35.90 7.55
C ILE A 383 -36.13 -37.27 8.02
N SER A 384 -35.50 -37.83 9.06
CA SER A 384 -36.15 -38.73 10.01
C SER A 384 -35.70 -38.41 11.44
N SER A 385 -36.65 -38.43 12.38
CA SER A 385 -36.50 -38.04 13.77
C SER A 385 -35.99 -39.18 14.67
N HIS A 386 -35.18 -38.88 15.69
CA HIS A 386 -35.45 -39.21 17.12
C HIS A 386 -34.25 -39.05 18.10
N PHE A 387 -34.56 -38.61 19.33
CA PHE A 387 -33.81 -38.81 20.60
C PHE A 387 -32.44 -38.06 20.78
N PRO A 388 -31.89 -37.95 22.02
CA PRO A 388 -32.37 -36.96 23.00
C PRO A 388 -31.25 -36.14 23.70
N ARG A 389 -31.64 -35.31 24.67
CA ARG A 389 -30.78 -34.50 25.57
C ARG A 389 -29.55 -35.26 26.09
N SER A 390 -28.39 -34.59 26.07
CA SER A 390 -27.17 -35.00 26.77
C SER A 390 -26.42 -33.77 27.27
N ASP A 391 -26.64 -33.38 28.52
CA ASP A 391 -25.94 -32.28 29.18
C ASP A 391 -24.45 -32.63 29.39
N ARG A 392 -23.55 -32.06 28.57
CA ARG A 392 -22.11 -32.03 28.85
C ARG A 392 -21.51 -30.67 28.50
N ILE A 393 -21.24 -29.91 29.57
CA ILE A 393 -20.60 -28.60 29.55
C ILE A 393 -19.16 -28.76 29.07
N GLY A 394 -18.90 -28.35 27.82
CA GLY A 394 -17.55 -28.07 27.34
C GLY A 394 -17.08 -26.68 27.82
N PRO A 395 -15.75 -26.42 27.86
CA PRO A 395 -15.25 -25.07 28.14
C PRO A 395 -15.78 -24.09 27.09
N LYS A 396 -16.17 -22.89 27.54
CA LYS A 396 -16.74 -21.84 26.68
C LYS A 396 -15.76 -21.51 25.54
N LEU A 397 -16.26 -21.43 24.32
CA LEU A 397 -15.52 -20.75 23.24
C LEU A 397 -15.30 -19.28 23.67
N PRO A 398 -14.11 -18.70 23.43
CA PRO A 398 -13.92 -17.26 23.61
C PRO A 398 -14.84 -16.54 22.61
N ALA A 399 -15.43 -15.42 23.04
CA ALA A 399 -16.33 -14.65 22.19
C ALA A 399 -15.63 -14.30 20.87
N VAL A 400 -16.30 -14.40 19.73
CA VAL A 400 -15.68 -14.11 18.43
C VAL A 400 -16.08 -12.71 17.96
N ILE A 401 -15.10 -11.85 17.64
CA ILE A 401 -15.39 -10.58 16.97
C ILE A 401 -16.03 -10.90 15.62
N GLN A 402 -17.22 -10.35 15.37
CA GLN A 402 -17.87 -10.48 14.07
C GLN A 402 -17.33 -9.45 13.08
N LYS A 403 -16.97 -8.24 13.54
CA LYS A 403 -16.55 -7.15 12.66
C LYS A 403 -15.69 -6.10 13.37
N ILE A 404 -14.73 -5.55 12.63
CA ILE A 404 -14.06 -4.28 12.96
C ILE A 404 -14.40 -3.29 11.83
N SER A 405 -14.95 -2.13 12.18
CA SER A 405 -15.24 -1.01 11.26
C SER A 405 -14.40 0.21 11.64
N ILE A 406 -14.17 1.11 10.69
CA ILE A 406 -13.68 2.46 10.95
C ILE A 406 -14.83 3.43 10.64
N ARG A 407 -15.06 4.38 11.55
CA ARG A 407 -16.05 5.46 11.43
C ARG A 407 -15.36 6.80 11.66
N TYR A 408 -16.08 7.90 11.39
CA TYR A 408 -15.62 9.25 11.70
C TYR A 408 -16.57 9.88 12.72
N CYS A 409 -16.03 10.33 13.85
CA CYS A 409 -16.79 11.06 14.86
C CYS A 409 -16.88 12.53 14.48
N LEU A 410 -18.07 12.98 14.09
CA LEU A 410 -18.32 14.37 13.70
C LEU A 410 -18.17 15.37 14.86
N SER A 411 -18.46 14.96 16.10
CA SER A 411 -18.32 15.82 17.29
C SER A 411 -16.86 16.16 17.62
N LYS A 412 -15.94 15.22 17.38
CA LYS A 412 -14.52 15.34 17.76
C LYS A 412 -13.57 15.42 16.56
N GLU A 413 -14.10 15.42 15.34
CA GLU A 413 -13.35 15.46 14.07
C GLU A 413 -12.26 14.38 13.92
N ILE A 414 -12.45 13.20 14.52
CA ILE A 414 -11.48 12.09 14.54
C ILE A 414 -12.04 10.79 13.97
N GLU A 415 -11.17 9.97 13.38
CA GLU A 415 -11.50 8.57 13.07
C GLU A 415 -11.63 7.75 14.39
N VAL A 416 -12.61 6.86 14.42
CA VAL A 416 -12.97 6.01 15.57
C VAL A 416 -13.16 4.58 15.07
N ILE A 417 -12.63 3.61 15.80
CA ILE A 417 -12.77 2.20 15.50
C ILE A 417 -14.01 1.66 16.21
N GLU A 418 -14.90 1.04 15.45
CA GLU A 418 -16.07 0.31 15.96
C GLU A 418 -15.74 -1.18 15.96
N THR A 419 -15.82 -1.85 17.11
CA THR A 419 -15.73 -3.31 17.20
C THR A 419 -17.09 -3.91 17.55
N ILE A 420 -17.50 -4.93 16.80
CA ILE A 420 -18.76 -5.65 17.01
C ILE A 420 -18.46 -7.10 17.36
N ASP A 421 -18.86 -7.53 18.55
CA ASP A 421 -18.68 -8.91 19.04
C ASP A 421 -19.82 -9.86 18.61
N GLU A 422 -19.75 -11.13 19.03
CA GLU A 422 -20.78 -12.14 18.74
C GLU A 422 -22.15 -11.86 19.37
N TRP A 423 -22.19 -11.04 20.42
CA TRP A 423 -23.41 -10.61 21.12
C TRP A 423 -24.00 -9.33 20.51
N LYS A 424 -23.36 -8.79 19.46
CA LYS A 424 -23.62 -7.50 18.79
C LYS A 424 -23.28 -6.28 19.65
N CYS A 425 -22.50 -6.46 20.73
CA CYS A 425 -21.98 -5.34 21.52
C CYS A 425 -21.08 -4.50 20.62
N ARG A 426 -21.32 -3.18 20.61
CA ARG A 426 -20.57 -2.18 19.85
C ARG A 426 -19.72 -1.37 20.82
N GLU A 427 -18.42 -1.46 20.64
CA GLU A 427 -17.47 -0.59 21.34
C GLU A 427 -16.80 0.36 20.36
N PHE A 428 -16.67 1.61 20.79
CA PHE A 428 -16.02 2.67 20.03
C PHE A 428 -14.69 3.01 20.71
N CYS A 429 -13.61 3.00 19.94
CA CYS A 429 -12.25 3.18 20.42
C CYS A 429 -11.47 4.19 19.57
N THR A 430 -10.65 5.00 20.23
CA THR A 430 -9.66 5.90 19.62
C THR A 430 -8.25 5.45 19.98
N TYR A 431 -7.29 5.66 19.09
CA TYR A 431 -5.89 5.33 19.35
C TYR A 431 -5.12 6.56 19.89
N ASP A 432 -4.48 6.40 21.04
CA ASP A 432 -3.55 7.39 21.58
C ASP A 432 -2.15 7.08 21.03
N HIS A 433 -1.67 7.90 20.08
CA HIS A 433 -0.36 7.71 19.45
C HIS A 433 0.83 7.90 20.41
N ASN A 434 0.64 8.60 21.53
CA ASN A 434 1.70 8.84 22.51
C ASN A 434 1.84 7.63 23.44
N LEU A 435 0.72 7.04 23.88
CA LEU A 435 0.71 5.81 24.68
C LEU A 435 0.84 4.53 23.85
N LYS A 436 0.57 4.59 22.54
CA LYS A 436 0.42 3.45 21.62
C LYS A 436 -0.66 2.45 22.04
N ASP A 437 -1.75 2.99 22.59
CA ASP A 437 -2.82 2.21 23.21
C ASP A 437 -4.21 2.71 22.77
N PHE A 438 -5.22 1.86 22.91
CA PHE A 438 -6.59 2.14 22.51
C PHE A 438 -7.42 2.55 23.73
N ARG A 439 -8.03 3.73 23.66
CA ARG A 439 -8.92 4.25 24.69
C ARG A 439 -10.36 4.20 24.19
N ARG A 440 -11.30 3.89 25.08
CA ARG A 440 -12.73 3.98 24.78
C ARG A 440 -13.08 5.42 24.37
N HIS A 441 -13.71 5.56 23.22
CA HIS A 441 -14.17 6.83 22.69
C HIS A 441 -15.46 7.24 23.40
N LYS A 442 -15.35 8.15 24.37
CA LYS A 442 -16.49 8.84 24.99
C LYS A 442 -16.97 9.98 24.08
N CYS A 443 -18.22 9.97 23.63
CA CYS A 443 -18.82 11.01 22.79
C CYS A 443 -20.32 10.78 22.62
N GLU A 444 -21.14 11.77 23.00
CA GLU A 444 -22.61 11.74 22.89
C GLU A 444 -23.13 11.32 21.51
N ILE A 445 -22.51 11.77 20.41
CA ILE A 445 -22.93 11.42 19.03
C ILE A 445 -22.54 9.99 18.62
N CYS A 446 -21.52 9.39 19.24
CA CYS A 446 -21.03 8.04 18.89
C CYS A 446 -21.47 6.97 19.88
N GLU A 447 -21.82 7.37 21.10
CA GLU A 447 -22.50 6.51 22.06
C GLU A 447 -23.88 6.16 21.50
N VAL A 448 -24.11 4.86 21.31
CA VAL A 448 -25.37 4.35 20.75
C VAL A 448 -26.41 4.44 21.85
N GLU A 449 -27.44 5.28 21.64
CA GLU A 449 -28.61 5.38 22.51
C GLU A 449 -29.21 3.99 22.75
N VAL A 450 -29.07 3.52 23.99
CA VAL A 450 -29.53 2.18 24.40
C VAL A 450 -31.04 2.12 24.36
N GLN A 451 -31.59 1.13 23.67
CA GLN A 451 -33.03 0.88 23.63
C GLN A 451 -33.38 -0.30 24.55
N GLU A 452 -34.64 -0.40 24.99
CA GLU A 452 -35.05 -1.52 25.87
C GLU A 452 -34.95 -2.89 25.17
N CYS A 453 -34.94 -2.91 23.83
CA CYS A 453 -34.69 -4.12 23.05
C CYS A 453 -33.22 -4.60 23.12
N ASP A 454 -32.30 -3.74 23.55
CA ASP A 454 -30.91 -4.08 23.83
C ASP A 454 -30.71 -4.61 25.26
N LEU A 455 -31.66 -4.43 26.17
CA LEU A 455 -31.53 -4.91 27.55
C LEU A 455 -31.99 -6.37 27.71
N SER A 456 -31.31 -7.15 28.54
CA SER A 456 -31.68 -8.53 28.92
C SER A 456 -31.68 -8.64 30.44
N LEU A 457 -32.86 -8.75 31.03
CA LEU A 457 -33.04 -8.83 32.48
C LEU A 457 -32.34 -10.07 33.07
N ARG A 458 -31.46 -9.87 34.05
CA ARG A 458 -30.69 -10.96 34.70
C ARG A 458 -31.11 -11.24 36.14
N GLN A 459 -31.36 -10.19 36.92
CA GLN A 459 -31.73 -10.30 38.33
C GLN A 459 -32.45 -9.02 38.77
N THR A 460 -33.18 -9.07 39.89
CA THR A 460 -33.62 -7.86 40.59
C THR A 460 -33.19 -7.90 42.06
N LYS A 461 -33.01 -6.71 42.65
CA LYS A 461 -32.67 -6.49 44.06
C LYS A 461 -33.33 -5.20 44.53
N TRP A 462 -33.79 -5.18 45.78
CA TRP A 462 -34.22 -3.93 46.42
C TRP A 462 -32.99 -3.13 46.89
N CYS A 463 -32.85 -1.86 46.50
CA CYS A 463 -31.78 -0.96 47.00
C CYS A 463 -32.39 0.01 48.02
N SER A 464 -32.08 -0.16 49.31
CA SER A 464 -32.59 0.73 50.37
C SER A 464 -32.10 2.18 50.28
N HIS A 465 -31.04 2.46 49.50
CA HIS A 465 -30.56 3.82 49.26
C HIS A 465 -31.34 4.55 48.15
N ILE A 466 -31.96 3.81 47.24
CA ILE A 466 -32.82 4.34 46.16
C ILE A 466 -34.31 4.25 46.55
N GLU A 467 -34.64 3.42 47.55
CA GLU A 467 -36.01 3.08 47.96
C GLU A 467 -36.87 2.45 46.84
N ASP A 468 -36.20 1.74 45.91
CA ASP A 468 -36.84 1.10 44.75
C ASP A 468 -36.21 -0.28 44.40
N GLN A 469 -36.87 -1.01 43.51
CA GLN A 469 -36.41 -2.28 42.96
C GLN A 469 -35.50 -2.05 41.75
N VAL A 470 -34.21 -2.28 41.99
CA VAL A 470 -33.15 -2.21 40.99
C VAL A 470 -33.11 -3.50 40.16
N LEU A 471 -33.14 -3.32 38.85
CA LEU A 471 -33.12 -4.33 37.81
C LEU A 471 -31.69 -4.45 37.28
N LEU A 472 -31.03 -5.58 37.54
CA LEU A 472 -29.74 -5.90 36.93
C LEU A 472 -29.99 -6.43 35.52
N MET A 473 -29.68 -5.62 34.51
CA MET A 473 -29.88 -5.97 33.10
C MET A 473 -28.56 -6.01 32.34
N TYR A 474 -28.40 -7.02 31.49
CA TYR A 474 -27.29 -7.10 30.56
C TYR A 474 -27.58 -6.24 29.33
N ASN A 475 -26.80 -5.19 29.15
CA ASN A 475 -26.89 -4.26 28.04
C ASN A 475 -26.14 -4.82 26.82
N ARG A 476 -26.88 -5.24 25.79
CA ARG A 476 -26.34 -5.78 24.54
C ARG A 476 -25.63 -4.73 23.68
N VAL A 477 -25.78 -3.43 23.95
CA VAL A 477 -25.01 -2.39 23.23
C VAL A 477 -23.55 -2.40 23.67
N ASN A 478 -23.28 -2.50 24.97
CA ASN A 478 -21.93 -2.28 25.52
C ASN A 478 -21.34 -3.51 26.25
N GLY A 479 -22.08 -4.62 26.31
CA GLY A 479 -21.65 -5.90 26.87
C GLY A 479 -21.61 -5.97 28.40
N ARG A 480 -22.18 -4.99 29.11
CA ARG A 480 -22.10 -4.87 30.57
C ARG A 480 -23.36 -5.35 31.27
N LEU A 481 -23.21 -5.73 32.55
CA LEU A 481 -24.33 -5.97 33.45
C LEU A 481 -24.51 -4.71 34.32
N GLU A 482 -25.54 -3.95 34.01
CA GLU A 482 -25.81 -2.60 34.53
C GLU A 482 -27.05 -2.61 35.42
N GLN A 483 -27.24 -1.53 36.19
CA GLN A 483 -28.34 -1.40 37.13
C GLN A 483 -29.35 -0.37 36.63
N TYR A 484 -30.63 -0.73 36.64
CA TYR A 484 -31.71 0.11 36.13
C TYR A 484 -32.87 0.18 37.13
N VAL A 485 -33.58 1.30 37.17
CA VAL A 485 -34.93 1.39 37.77
C VAL A 485 -35.96 1.65 36.68
N PHE A 486 -37.21 1.28 36.95
CA PHE A 486 -38.32 1.55 36.04
C PHE A 486 -39.06 2.81 36.48
N SER A 487 -39.04 3.85 35.65
CA SER A 487 -39.78 5.08 35.94
C SER A 487 -41.25 4.90 35.57
N PHE A 488 -42.13 4.92 36.59
CA PHE A 488 -43.58 4.93 36.38
C PHE A 488 -44.09 6.22 35.72
N GLU A 489 -43.30 7.29 35.69
CA GLU A 489 -43.65 8.56 35.03
C GLU A 489 -43.36 8.50 33.52
N THR A 490 -42.12 8.17 33.15
CA THR A 490 -41.72 8.10 31.73
C THR A 490 -42.09 6.77 31.07
N LYS A 491 -42.54 5.79 31.86
CA LYS A 491 -42.79 4.40 31.48
C LYS A 491 -41.58 3.71 30.83
N GLY A 492 -40.36 4.13 31.16
CA GLY A 492 -39.10 3.61 30.62
C GLY A 492 -38.08 3.24 31.70
N PHE A 493 -36.93 2.70 31.27
CA PHE A 493 -35.81 2.41 32.16
C PHE A 493 -34.89 3.62 32.34
N LYS A 494 -34.42 3.82 33.57
CA LYS A 494 -33.35 4.76 33.91
C LYS A 494 -32.20 3.99 34.55
N GLU A 495 -30.99 4.18 34.02
CA GLU A 495 -29.78 3.63 34.59
C GLU A 495 -29.47 4.30 35.94
N VAL A 496 -28.97 3.51 36.89
CA VAL A 496 -28.61 3.94 38.24
C VAL A 496 -27.34 3.23 38.69
N TYR A 497 -26.69 3.79 39.70
CA TYR A 497 -25.57 3.15 40.37
C TYR A 497 -25.85 3.08 41.88
N CYS A 498 -26.02 1.87 42.41
CA CYS A 498 -26.16 1.61 43.84
C CYS A 498 -24.97 0.72 44.27
N SER A 499 -23.95 1.30 44.91
CA SER A 499 -22.74 0.58 45.34
C SER A 499 -23.01 -0.51 46.39
N CYS A 500 -24.15 -0.44 47.10
CA CYS A 500 -24.58 -1.53 47.98
C CYS A 500 -25.16 -2.76 47.24
N ILE A 501 -25.34 -2.69 45.91
CA ILE A 501 -25.71 -3.84 45.08
C ILE A 501 -24.45 -4.47 44.47
N GLU A 502 -24.02 -5.59 45.06
CA GLU A 502 -23.02 -6.45 44.42
C GLU A 502 -23.57 -7.03 43.10
N VAL A 503 -22.92 -6.73 41.98
CA VAL A 503 -23.26 -7.25 40.65
C VAL A 503 -22.67 -8.66 40.49
N THR A 504 -23.38 -9.65 41.01
CA THR A 504 -22.99 -11.06 40.89
C THR A 504 -23.48 -11.65 39.56
N TYR A 505 -22.55 -12.00 38.66
CA TYR A 505 -22.84 -12.77 37.45
C TYR A 505 -23.36 -14.18 37.80
N ARG A 506 -24.68 -14.33 37.94
CA ARG A 506 -25.32 -15.63 37.73
C ARG A 506 -25.18 -16.03 36.25
N GLY A 507 -25.28 -17.33 35.98
CA GLY A 507 -25.14 -17.88 34.62
C GLY A 507 -26.18 -17.32 33.64
N LYS A 508 -26.09 -17.71 32.35
CA LYS A 508 -26.87 -17.16 31.22
C LYS A 508 -28.41 -17.18 31.35
N ASN A 509 -28.96 -17.81 32.37
CA ASN A 509 -30.39 -17.84 32.63
C ASN A 509 -30.76 -16.52 33.33
N GLY A 510 -31.65 -15.73 32.71
CA GLY A 510 -32.33 -14.64 33.41
C GLY A 510 -33.22 -15.15 34.56
N PRO A 511 -34.00 -14.28 35.21
CA PRO A 511 -35.00 -14.75 36.15
C PRO A 511 -36.02 -15.62 35.40
N GLU A 512 -36.28 -16.84 35.88
CA GLU A 512 -37.27 -17.74 35.27
C GLU A 512 -38.71 -17.18 35.37
N GLU A 513 -38.92 -16.23 36.28
CA GLU A 513 -40.20 -15.60 36.56
C GLU A 513 -40.17 -14.10 36.16
N PRO A 514 -41.28 -13.58 35.62
CA PRO A 514 -41.40 -12.16 35.30
C PRO A 514 -41.42 -11.31 36.58
N VAL A 515 -40.87 -10.10 36.50
CA VAL A 515 -40.77 -9.16 37.62
C VAL A 515 -42.02 -8.32 37.69
N LEU A 516 -42.72 -8.36 38.84
CA LEU A 516 -43.83 -7.45 39.14
C LEU A 516 -43.31 -6.24 39.91
N LEU A 517 -43.43 -5.06 39.31
CA LEU A 517 -43.20 -3.76 39.96
C LEU A 517 -44.54 -3.11 40.34
N THR A 518 -44.57 -2.42 41.47
CA THR A 518 -45.80 -1.77 41.97
C THR A 518 -45.54 -0.35 42.46
N ASN A 519 -46.40 0.58 42.08
CA ASN A 519 -46.38 1.96 42.57
C ASN A 519 -47.82 2.41 42.85
N GLY A 520 -48.20 2.46 44.13
CA GLY A 520 -49.58 2.72 44.55
C GLY A 520 -50.54 1.66 43.99
N SER A 521 -51.39 2.07 43.05
CA SER A 521 -52.34 1.20 42.33
C SER A 521 -51.85 0.75 40.94
N GLU A 522 -50.70 1.22 40.47
CA GLU A 522 -50.13 0.79 39.19
C GLU A 522 -49.28 -0.48 39.36
N HIS A 523 -49.46 -1.41 38.44
CA HIS A 523 -48.74 -2.68 38.37
C HIS A 523 -48.14 -2.85 36.98
N VAL A 524 -46.83 -3.07 36.92
CA VAL A 524 -46.09 -3.32 35.67
C VAL A 524 -45.33 -4.63 35.79
N VAL A 525 -45.52 -5.52 34.83
CA VAL A 525 -44.85 -6.81 34.72
C VAL A 525 -43.77 -6.71 33.65
N ILE A 526 -42.52 -6.90 34.03
CA ILE A 526 -41.36 -6.92 33.12
C ILE A 526 -40.96 -8.38 32.90
N LYS A 527 -40.86 -8.79 31.64
CA LYS A 527 -40.40 -10.13 31.23
C LYS A 527 -39.27 -10.01 30.21
N GLU A 528 -38.36 -10.99 30.22
CA GLU A 528 -37.38 -11.13 29.13
C GLU A 528 -38.11 -11.48 27.82
N ALA A 529 -37.65 -10.89 26.72
CA ALA A 529 -38.10 -11.14 25.36
C ALA A 529 -36.88 -11.45 24.48
N ASP A 530 -37.10 -12.00 23.30
CA ASP A 530 -36.01 -12.20 22.33
C ASP A 530 -36.25 -11.37 21.05
N PRO A 531 -35.51 -10.28 20.83
CA PRO A 531 -34.58 -9.62 21.75
C PRO A 531 -35.29 -8.71 22.78
N GLY A 532 -34.62 -8.43 23.91
CA GLY A 532 -34.99 -7.33 24.80
C GLY A 532 -35.68 -7.68 26.12
N VAL A 533 -36.39 -6.67 26.65
CA VAL A 533 -37.40 -6.81 27.69
C VAL A 533 -38.74 -6.27 27.20
N VAL A 534 -39.84 -6.88 27.66
CA VAL A 534 -41.21 -6.41 27.38
C VAL A 534 -41.89 -6.02 28.69
N LYS A 535 -42.56 -4.87 28.66
CA LYS A 535 -43.26 -4.25 29.78
C LYS A 535 -44.77 -4.41 29.59
N LEU A 536 -45.47 -4.96 30.57
CA LEU A 536 -46.94 -5.13 30.53
C LEU A 536 -47.60 -4.41 31.71
N GLN A 537 -48.44 -3.41 31.44
CA GLN A 537 -49.25 -2.76 32.47
C GLN A 537 -50.57 -3.51 32.67
N LEU A 538 -51.00 -3.74 33.91
CA LEU A 538 -52.33 -4.27 34.19
C LEU A 538 -53.37 -3.15 34.10
N VAL A 539 -54.26 -3.21 33.12
CA VAL A 539 -55.35 -2.26 32.90
C VAL A 539 -56.69 -3.00 32.99
N GLY A 540 -57.32 -2.92 34.17
CA GLY A 540 -58.47 -3.76 34.51
C GLY A 540 -58.03 -5.22 34.66
N GLU A 541 -58.62 -6.12 33.87
CA GLU A 541 -58.25 -7.54 33.83
C GLU A 541 -57.25 -7.88 32.70
N ASN A 542 -56.89 -6.89 31.86
CA ASN A 542 -56.05 -7.09 30.68
C ASN A 542 -54.62 -6.60 30.91
N HIS A 543 -53.65 -7.33 30.34
CA HIS A 543 -52.27 -6.85 30.23
C HIS A 543 -52.12 -6.07 28.92
N VAL A 544 -51.76 -4.80 29.03
CA VAL A 544 -51.48 -3.90 27.90
C VAL A 544 -49.98 -3.71 27.79
N GLU A 545 -49.41 -3.91 26.61
CA GLU A 545 -47.98 -3.69 26.39
C GLU A 545 -47.64 -2.20 26.41
N ILE A 546 -46.67 -1.81 27.24
CA ILE A 546 -46.13 -0.45 27.26
C ILE A 546 -45.09 -0.38 26.13
N PRO A 547 -45.20 0.57 25.17
CA PRO A 547 -44.22 0.75 24.11
C PRO A 547 -42.79 0.89 24.63
N ALA A 548 -41.82 0.36 23.88
CA ALA A 548 -40.41 0.59 24.15
C ALA A 548 -40.07 2.09 23.99
N VAL A 549 -39.22 2.60 24.87
CA VAL A 549 -38.71 3.99 24.84
C VAL A 549 -37.19 3.98 25.06
N PRO A 550 -36.44 4.99 24.60
CA PRO A 550 -35.01 5.06 24.87
C PRO A 550 -34.69 4.99 26.36
N VAL A 551 -33.61 4.30 26.70
CA VAL A 551 -33.16 4.10 28.08
C VAL A 551 -32.43 5.36 28.54
N GLN A 552 -32.84 5.92 29.68
CA GLN A 552 -32.17 7.07 30.27
C GLN A 552 -30.88 6.61 30.94
N GLN A 553 -29.77 6.62 30.19
CA GLN A 553 -28.44 6.27 30.69
C GLN A 553 -27.91 7.31 31.69
N LEU A 554 -26.97 6.90 32.55
CA LEU A 554 -26.23 7.83 33.39
C LEU A 554 -25.27 8.64 32.51
N SER A 555 -25.17 9.94 32.75
CA SER A 555 -24.16 10.77 32.11
C SER A 555 -22.75 10.34 32.54
N ALA A 556 -21.76 10.54 31.68
CA ALA A 556 -20.37 10.23 32.02
C ALA A 556 -19.88 10.99 33.28
N GLU A 557 -20.41 12.19 33.51
CA GLU A 557 -20.13 12.99 34.71
C GLU A 557 -20.75 12.38 35.98
N GLU A 558 -21.97 11.84 35.92
CA GLU A 558 -22.59 11.12 37.06
C GLU A 558 -21.79 9.87 37.44
N ILE A 559 -21.34 9.10 36.45
CA ILE A 559 -20.49 7.92 36.66
C ILE A 559 -19.14 8.32 37.28
N GLU A 560 -18.45 9.32 36.70
CA GLU A 560 -17.15 9.78 37.22
C GLU A 560 -17.27 10.41 38.62
N MET A 561 -18.35 11.13 38.94
CA MET A 561 -18.61 11.62 40.30
C MET A 561 -18.86 10.49 41.31
N GLN A 562 -19.49 9.39 40.90
CA GLN A 562 -19.76 8.24 41.75
C GLN A 562 -18.50 7.39 41.97
N ASP A 563 -17.75 7.09 40.91
CA ASP A 563 -16.44 6.43 40.99
C ASP A 563 -15.46 7.26 41.85
N ALA A 564 -15.48 8.59 41.72
CA ALA A 564 -14.66 9.50 42.53
C ALA A 564 -15.07 9.50 44.01
N TYR A 565 -16.37 9.43 44.34
CA TYR A 565 -16.82 9.37 45.74
C TYR A 565 -16.31 8.11 46.43
N ASP A 566 -16.48 6.94 45.79
CA ASP A 566 -15.99 5.66 46.32
C ASP A 566 -14.44 5.56 46.34
N SER A 567 -13.75 6.20 45.39
CA SER A 567 -12.28 6.22 45.30
C SER A 567 -11.58 7.30 46.13
N SER A 568 -12.32 8.30 46.65
CA SER A 568 -11.76 9.48 47.34
C SER A 568 -11.05 9.21 48.68
N SER A 569 -10.88 7.94 49.07
CA SER A 569 -10.22 7.55 50.31
C SER A 569 -8.68 7.53 50.25
N GLU A 570 -8.05 7.42 49.07
CA GLU A 570 -6.57 7.38 48.93
C GLU A 570 -6.08 8.12 47.66
N SER A 571 -5.42 9.27 47.80
CA SER A 571 -4.65 9.90 46.70
C SER A 571 -3.53 10.82 47.19
N GLY A 572 -2.47 10.97 46.38
CA GLY A 572 -1.38 11.93 46.64
C GLY A 572 -0.37 12.07 45.49
N SER A 573 -0.15 13.33 45.06
CA SER A 573 0.99 13.91 44.29
C SER A 573 1.47 13.19 43.00
N GLU A 574 1.51 13.74 41.77
CA GLU A 574 1.86 15.07 41.20
C GLU A 574 3.15 15.01 40.32
N SER A 575 2.97 15.34 39.02
CA SER A 575 3.92 16.04 38.09
C SER A 575 5.29 15.37 37.75
N GLU A 576 6.15 15.82 36.82
CA GLU A 576 6.18 17.02 35.92
C GLU A 576 6.22 16.68 34.40
N VAL A 577 7.16 17.27 33.62
CA VAL A 577 7.15 17.58 32.18
C VAL A 577 8.61 17.75 31.68
N GLU A 578 8.96 17.40 30.43
CA GLU A 578 10.16 17.91 29.73
C GLU A 578 9.91 18.14 28.21
N SER A 579 10.73 18.98 27.57
CA SER A 579 10.48 19.63 26.27
C SER A 579 11.54 19.35 25.19
N GLU A 580 11.12 19.08 23.96
CA GLU A 580 12.01 18.92 22.79
C GLU A 580 12.44 20.28 22.18
N SER A 581 13.65 20.34 21.61
CA SER A 581 14.20 21.54 20.94
C SER A 581 14.68 21.20 19.53
N ASP A 582 14.09 21.85 18.53
CA ASP A 582 14.48 21.70 17.11
C ASP A 582 15.53 22.75 16.70
N SER A 583 16.55 22.31 15.96
CA SER A 583 17.52 23.17 15.26
C SER A 583 17.62 22.78 13.79
N GLU A 584 17.17 23.67 12.91
CA GLU A 584 17.17 23.50 11.45
C GLU A 584 18.35 24.25 10.82
N SER A 585 19.35 23.54 10.27
CA SER A 585 20.40 24.16 9.44
C SER A 585 21.18 23.17 8.57
N GLU A 586 20.59 22.67 7.48
CA GLU A 586 21.37 22.14 6.34
C GLU A 586 20.76 22.60 5.01
N SER A 587 21.60 23.02 4.07
CA SER A 587 21.19 23.55 2.77
C SER A 587 20.91 22.40 1.79
N GLU A 588 19.71 21.85 1.85
CA GLU A 588 19.21 20.88 0.86
C GLU A 588 19.01 21.56 -0.52
N SER A 589 19.14 20.79 -1.60
CA SER A 589 18.91 21.32 -2.95
C SER A 589 17.42 21.60 -3.20
N GLU A 590 17.09 22.60 -4.03
CA GLU A 590 15.70 23.04 -4.25
C GLU A 590 14.76 21.87 -4.61
N HIS A 591 15.21 20.96 -5.50
CA HIS A 591 14.46 19.74 -5.86
C HIS A 591 14.27 18.75 -4.71
N GLU A 592 15.23 18.60 -3.80
CA GLU A 592 15.07 17.73 -2.62
C GLU A 592 14.04 18.32 -1.65
N SER A 593 14.01 19.66 -1.51
CA SER A 593 13.05 20.35 -0.64
C SER A 593 11.59 20.18 -1.12
N GLU A 594 11.34 20.29 -2.43
CA GLU A 594 10.01 20.03 -3.01
C GLU A 594 9.57 18.57 -2.80
N GLN A 595 10.49 17.63 -3.02
CA GLN A 595 10.19 16.21 -2.81
C GLN A 595 9.92 15.89 -1.34
N ILE A 596 10.63 16.51 -0.39
CA ILE A 596 10.40 16.35 1.06
C ILE A 596 9.04 16.93 1.47
N SER A 597 8.69 18.12 0.95
CA SER A 597 7.38 18.74 1.18
C SER A 597 6.24 17.85 0.66
N TYR A 598 6.39 17.28 -0.54
CA TYR A 598 5.45 16.31 -1.08
C TYR A 598 5.41 15.02 -0.25
N ASN A 599 6.55 14.47 0.18
CA ASN A 599 6.61 13.24 0.99
C ASN A 599 5.79 13.41 2.28
N LYS A 600 5.96 14.53 3.00
CA LYS A 600 5.19 14.86 4.21
C LYS A 600 3.68 14.94 3.92
N THR A 601 3.31 15.60 2.83
CA THR A 601 1.91 15.75 2.38
C THR A 601 1.29 14.42 1.92
N PHE A 602 2.06 13.57 1.25
CA PHE A 602 1.63 12.24 0.85
C PHE A 602 1.40 11.36 2.08
N ILE A 603 2.35 11.34 3.02
CA ILE A 603 2.25 10.56 4.25
C ILE A 603 1.04 10.99 5.07
N SER A 604 0.79 12.30 5.24
CA SER A 604 -0.34 12.82 6.01
C SER A 604 -1.70 12.45 5.41
N THR A 605 -1.79 12.35 4.08
CA THR A 605 -3.04 11.96 3.40
C THR A 605 -3.32 10.46 3.37
N LEU A 606 -2.38 9.59 3.78
CA LEU A 606 -2.68 8.16 3.99
C LEU A 606 -3.75 7.96 5.08
N PRO A 607 -4.64 6.95 4.99
CA PRO A 607 -5.60 6.67 6.06
C PRO A 607 -4.92 6.38 7.40
N MET A 608 -5.48 6.89 8.50
CA MET A 608 -4.93 6.67 9.85
C MET A 608 -5.16 5.22 10.29
N PHE A 609 -6.37 4.70 10.05
CA PHE A 609 -6.72 3.31 10.29
C PHE A 609 -7.02 2.56 8.99
N LYS A 610 -6.74 1.25 8.97
CA LYS A 610 -7.19 0.31 7.92
C LYS A 610 -7.52 -1.05 8.53
N VAL A 611 -8.52 -1.75 7.99
CA VAL A 611 -8.84 -3.13 8.40
C VAL A 611 -8.50 -4.08 7.25
N ARG A 612 -7.75 -5.15 7.52
CA ARG A 612 -7.42 -6.18 6.52
C ARG A 612 -7.59 -7.57 7.09
N HIS A 613 -8.22 -8.46 6.32
CA HIS A 613 -8.34 -9.86 6.68
C HIS A 613 -6.98 -10.57 6.59
N CYS A 614 -6.54 -11.22 7.67
CA CYS A 614 -5.35 -12.05 7.65
C CYS A 614 -5.71 -13.49 7.24
N PRO A 615 -5.26 -13.99 6.07
CA PRO A 615 -5.62 -15.33 5.60
C PRO A 615 -5.00 -16.46 6.43
N LEU A 616 -4.02 -16.18 7.32
CA LEU A 616 -3.45 -17.17 8.23
C LEU A 616 -4.23 -17.32 9.54
N SER A 617 -4.52 -16.21 10.23
CA SER A 617 -5.26 -16.24 11.49
C SER A 617 -6.78 -16.32 11.28
N ARG A 618 -7.26 -16.01 10.07
CA ARG A 618 -8.69 -15.80 9.75
C ARG A 618 -9.37 -14.76 10.64
N LYS A 619 -8.58 -13.79 11.10
CA LYS A 619 -9.06 -12.59 11.81
C LYS A 619 -8.91 -11.37 10.93
N ASP A 620 -9.77 -10.40 11.15
CA ASP A 620 -9.52 -9.03 10.71
C ASP A 620 -8.47 -8.39 11.60
N VAL A 621 -7.52 -7.71 10.97
CA VAL A 621 -6.37 -7.05 11.60
C VAL A 621 -6.50 -5.56 11.36
N LEU A 622 -6.42 -4.78 12.44
CA LEU A 622 -6.37 -3.34 12.39
C LEU A 622 -4.93 -2.89 12.14
N TYR A 623 -4.75 -2.00 11.18
CA TYR A 623 -3.49 -1.34 10.86
C TYR A 623 -3.63 0.13 11.30
N VAL A 624 -2.70 0.60 12.11
CA VAL A 624 -2.68 1.96 12.65
C VAL A 624 -1.41 2.68 12.16
N ARG A 625 -1.57 3.78 11.44
CA ARG A 625 -0.45 4.57 10.93
C ARG A 625 0.25 5.32 12.08
N SER A 626 1.52 5.05 12.31
CA SER A 626 2.33 5.78 13.28
C SER A 626 2.61 7.22 12.82
N ASN A 627 2.27 8.22 13.65
CA ASN A 627 2.46 9.64 13.33
C ASN A 627 3.90 10.00 12.92
N ASN A 628 4.90 9.41 13.58
CA ASN A 628 6.29 9.86 13.45
C ASN A 628 7.01 9.29 12.21
N LEU A 629 6.46 8.21 11.63
CA LEU A 629 7.14 7.36 10.63
C LEU A 629 6.29 7.06 9.39
N GLY A 630 4.95 7.15 9.44
CA GLY A 630 4.09 6.70 8.34
C GLY A 630 4.07 5.19 8.11
N GLN A 631 4.71 4.40 8.97
CA GLN A 631 4.59 2.93 9.02
C GLN A 631 3.30 2.52 9.73
N TYR A 632 2.74 1.36 9.39
CA TYR A 632 1.56 0.83 10.06
C TYR A 632 1.93 -0.20 11.14
N GLU A 633 1.51 0.08 12.37
CA GLU A 633 1.49 -0.89 13.48
C GLU A 633 0.24 -1.78 13.34
N LYS A 634 0.35 -3.07 13.69
CA LYS A 634 -0.73 -4.07 13.49
C LYS A 634 -1.29 -4.51 14.82
N TYR A 635 -2.61 -4.62 14.90
CA TYR A 635 -3.35 -5.02 16.10
C TYR A 635 -4.48 -6.00 15.76
N ASP A 636 -4.74 -6.94 16.67
CA ASP A 636 -5.96 -7.73 16.67
C ASP A 636 -6.73 -7.49 17.97
N TYR A 637 -8.05 -7.47 17.89
CA TYR A 637 -8.88 -7.32 19.09
C TYR A 637 -8.86 -8.64 19.88
N HIS A 638 -8.74 -8.55 21.20
CA HIS A 638 -8.83 -9.66 22.13
C HIS A 638 -10.21 -9.62 22.80
N PRO A 639 -11.18 -10.41 22.32
CA PRO A 639 -12.59 -10.27 22.69
C PRO A 639 -12.86 -10.53 24.17
N THR A 640 -12.13 -11.45 24.81
CA THR A 640 -12.28 -11.72 26.26
C THR A 640 -11.81 -10.57 27.17
N TYR A 641 -10.99 -9.65 26.64
CA TYR A 641 -10.38 -8.56 27.40
C TYR A 641 -10.81 -7.17 26.88
N HIS A 642 -11.70 -7.12 25.87
CA HIS A 642 -12.24 -5.90 25.27
C HIS A 642 -11.15 -4.85 24.95
N ARG A 643 -10.04 -5.31 24.36
CA ARG A 643 -8.87 -4.48 24.05
C ARG A 643 -8.17 -4.95 22.78
N PHE A 644 -7.42 -4.06 22.15
CA PHE A 644 -6.52 -4.42 21.04
C PHE A 644 -5.15 -4.86 21.57
N GLU A 645 -4.56 -5.88 20.94
CA GLU A 645 -3.24 -6.41 21.26
C GLU A 645 -2.33 -6.40 20.01
N PRO A 646 -0.99 -6.22 20.13
CA PRO A 646 -0.11 -6.15 18.97
C PRO A 646 -0.04 -7.45 18.15
N PHE A 647 -0.51 -7.40 16.90
CA PHE A 647 -0.66 -8.57 16.04
C PHE A 647 0.61 -8.93 15.27
N LYS A 648 1.15 -10.12 15.57
CA LYS A 648 2.38 -10.65 14.95
C LYS A 648 2.06 -11.77 13.95
N CYS A 649 2.13 -11.45 12.66
CA CYS A 649 1.99 -12.42 11.57
C CYS A 649 3.06 -12.20 10.50
N SER A 650 3.72 -13.28 10.06
CA SER A 650 4.80 -13.24 9.07
C SER A 650 4.34 -13.01 7.62
N LYS A 651 3.06 -13.26 7.31
CA LYS A 651 2.47 -12.95 5.99
C LYS A 651 1.85 -11.56 5.90
N CYS A 652 1.37 -11.01 7.02
CA CYS A 652 0.88 -9.63 7.07
C CYS A 652 2.06 -8.66 7.13
N LYS A 653 2.47 -8.15 5.97
CA LYS A 653 3.48 -7.07 5.88
C LYS A 653 2.97 -5.80 6.55
N ASP A 654 3.85 -5.09 7.22
CA ASP A 654 3.68 -3.76 7.85
C ASP A 654 4.02 -2.60 6.90
N ALA A 655 4.64 -2.91 5.76
CA ALA A 655 5.01 -1.97 4.71
C ALA A 655 4.62 -2.52 3.33
N THR A 656 4.65 -1.62 2.33
CA THR A 656 4.47 -1.97 0.92
C THR A 656 5.58 -2.94 0.47
N SER A 657 5.21 -3.94 -0.32
CA SER A 657 6.14 -4.89 -0.97
C SER A 657 5.76 -5.02 -2.45
N GLU A 658 6.59 -5.64 -3.27
CA GLU A 658 6.33 -5.76 -4.72
C GLU A 658 5.00 -6.48 -5.03
N ASP A 659 4.62 -7.49 -4.24
CA ASP A 659 3.29 -8.15 -4.29
C ASP A 659 2.10 -7.22 -3.97
N HIS A 660 2.31 -6.05 -3.36
CA HIS A 660 1.23 -5.07 -3.19
C HIS A 660 1.02 -4.18 -4.44
N LEU A 661 1.99 -4.15 -5.35
CA LEU A 661 2.05 -3.19 -6.45
C LEU A 661 1.44 -3.77 -7.74
N VAL A 662 0.43 -3.08 -8.28
CA VAL A 662 -0.19 -3.40 -9.58
C VAL A 662 0.15 -2.28 -10.57
N PRO A 663 1.19 -2.44 -11.43
CA PRO A 663 1.49 -1.44 -12.45
C PRO A 663 0.32 -1.26 -13.41
N LYS A 664 0.08 -0.02 -13.85
CA LYS A 664 -0.96 0.40 -14.80
C LYS A 664 -0.38 0.72 -16.17
N TYR A 665 0.62 1.60 -16.20
CA TYR A 665 1.42 1.95 -17.38
C TYR A 665 2.73 2.64 -16.93
N ALA A 666 3.62 2.98 -17.87
CA ALA A 666 4.84 3.73 -17.60
C ALA A 666 5.03 4.92 -18.57
N GLU A 667 5.55 6.04 -18.07
CA GLU A 667 5.91 7.22 -18.85
C GLU A 667 7.43 7.46 -18.78
N HIS A 668 8.05 7.93 -19.87
CA HIS A 668 9.47 8.26 -19.89
C HIS A 668 9.68 9.70 -19.42
N CYS A 669 10.56 9.91 -18.44
CA CYS A 669 10.99 11.23 -17.99
C CYS A 669 12.25 11.65 -18.78
N PRO A 670 12.18 12.66 -19.66
CA PRO A 670 13.35 13.06 -20.46
C PRO A 670 14.48 13.65 -19.62
N GLU A 671 14.15 14.29 -18.50
CA GLU A 671 15.09 15.01 -17.61
C GLU A 671 16.00 14.04 -16.85
N THR A 672 15.43 12.99 -16.26
CA THR A 672 16.19 11.96 -15.52
C THR A 672 16.57 10.76 -16.37
N ASN A 673 15.98 10.63 -17.57
CA ASN A 673 16.04 9.46 -18.44
C ASN A 673 15.56 8.15 -17.76
N GLU A 674 14.66 8.28 -16.79
CA GLU A 674 14.03 7.16 -16.08
C GLU A 674 12.61 6.89 -16.62
N PHE A 675 12.05 5.72 -16.29
CA PHE A 675 10.64 5.42 -16.56
C PHE A 675 9.84 5.46 -15.25
N VAL A 676 8.84 6.33 -15.21
CA VAL A 676 7.92 6.51 -14.09
C VAL A 676 6.72 5.59 -14.30
N ILE A 677 6.60 4.58 -13.45
CA ILE A 677 5.57 3.54 -13.53
C ILE A 677 4.41 3.91 -12.61
N HIS A 678 3.26 4.21 -13.21
CA HIS A 678 2.02 4.43 -12.48
C HIS A 678 1.51 3.09 -11.96
N THR A 679 1.25 3.02 -10.66
CA THR A 679 1.06 1.77 -9.94
C THR A 679 -0.06 1.94 -8.92
N GLU A 680 -1.04 1.04 -8.95
CA GLU A 680 -2.02 0.93 -7.88
C GLU A 680 -1.37 0.11 -6.75
N ASN A 681 -1.09 0.77 -5.63
CA ASN A 681 -0.53 0.13 -4.45
C ASN A 681 -1.69 -0.37 -3.57
N LEU A 682 -1.91 -1.69 -3.57
CA LEU A 682 -2.94 -2.34 -2.76
C LEU A 682 -2.62 -2.35 -1.26
N PHE A 683 -1.51 -1.79 -0.79
CA PHE A 683 -1.25 -1.54 0.64
C PHE A 683 -1.74 -0.15 1.07
N THR A 684 -1.43 0.87 0.29
CA THR A 684 -1.86 2.25 0.55
C THR A 684 -3.26 2.56 0.02
N GLU A 685 -3.81 1.70 -0.86
CA GLU A 685 -5.09 1.87 -1.57
C GLU A 685 -5.10 3.14 -2.44
N ARG A 686 -3.97 3.37 -3.13
CA ARG A 686 -3.72 4.60 -3.89
C ARG A 686 -3.01 4.34 -5.21
N MET A 687 -3.23 5.25 -6.15
CA MET A 687 -2.37 5.41 -7.32
C MET A 687 -1.09 6.15 -6.91
N GLU A 688 0.04 5.52 -7.20
CA GLU A 688 1.39 5.97 -6.83
C GLU A 688 2.32 5.86 -8.04
N GLN A 689 3.46 6.54 -7.98
CA GLN A 689 4.50 6.50 -9.00
C GLN A 689 5.76 5.81 -8.45
N TYR A 690 6.34 4.93 -9.26
CA TYR A 690 7.56 4.20 -8.94
C TYR A 690 8.55 4.26 -10.08
N ILE A 691 9.84 4.39 -9.77
CA ILE A 691 10.92 4.04 -10.71
C ILE A 691 11.57 2.72 -10.29
N TYR A 692 12.26 2.08 -11.24
CA TYR A 692 13.11 0.93 -10.94
C TYR A 692 14.55 1.35 -10.72
N ASP A 693 15.07 1.14 -9.51
CA ASP A 693 16.47 1.39 -9.21
C ASP A 693 17.31 0.15 -9.59
N SER A 694 18.13 0.31 -10.64
CA SER A 694 19.00 -0.76 -11.12
C SER A 694 20.13 -1.17 -10.15
N MET A 695 20.45 -0.35 -9.14
CA MET A 695 21.46 -0.63 -8.11
C MET A 695 20.90 -1.56 -7.02
N THR A 696 19.75 -1.21 -6.43
CA THR A 696 19.06 -2.07 -5.44
C THR A 696 18.27 -3.21 -6.06
N GLN A 697 17.96 -3.12 -7.35
CA GLN A 697 17.06 -4.02 -8.09
C GLN A 697 15.62 -4.04 -7.55
N GLY A 698 15.23 -3.01 -6.80
CA GLY A 698 13.88 -2.78 -6.28
C GLY A 698 13.19 -1.58 -6.93
N PHE A 699 12.00 -1.26 -6.42
CA PHE A 699 11.24 -0.07 -6.82
C PHE A 699 11.38 1.03 -5.77
N ARG A 700 11.63 2.27 -6.23
CA ARG A 700 11.67 3.48 -5.40
C ARG A 700 10.44 4.33 -5.71
N GLN A 701 9.68 4.69 -4.69
CA GLN A 701 8.55 5.60 -4.82
C GLN A 701 9.07 7.01 -5.13
N VAL A 702 8.42 7.67 -6.09
CA VAL A 702 8.79 9.02 -6.58
C VAL A 702 7.55 9.87 -6.70
N TYR A 703 7.75 11.18 -6.86
CA TYR A 703 6.68 12.08 -7.27
C TYR A 703 7.19 13.04 -8.33
N TYR A 704 6.56 12.96 -9.49
CA TYR A 704 6.74 13.82 -10.64
C TYR A 704 5.37 14.46 -10.93
N PRO A 705 5.13 15.74 -10.57
CA PRO A 705 3.83 16.39 -10.72
C PRO A 705 3.38 16.51 -12.18
N GLN A 706 4.31 16.46 -13.14
CA GLN A 706 4.02 16.44 -14.58
C GLN A 706 3.38 15.12 -15.07
N PHE A 707 3.51 14.02 -14.31
CA PHE A 707 2.94 12.71 -14.66
C PHE A 707 1.71 12.43 -13.78
N LEU A 708 0.60 13.12 -14.05
CA LEU A 708 -0.68 12.80 -13.41
C LEU A 708 -1.24 11.47 -13.94
N TYR A 709 -1.89 10.70 -13.07
CA TYR A 709 -2.51 9.43 -13.47
C TYR A 709 -3.71 9.67 -14.41
N ASP A 710 -3.59 9.14 -15.62
CA ASP A 710 -4.58 9.16 -16.69
C ASP A 710 -5.07 7.72 -16.93
N PRO A 711 -6.29 7.35 -16.49
CA PRO A 711 -6.85 6.01 -16.70
C PRO A 711 -6.99 5.61 -18.17
N SER A 712 -6.94 6.55 -19.13
CA SER A 712 -7.00 6.22 -20.56
C SER A 712 -5.71 5.60 -21.09
N LYS A 713 -4.59 5.73 -20.36
CA LYS A 713 -3.30 5.10 -20.65
C LYS A 713 -3.17 3.67 -20.09
N ASP A 714 -4.15 3.20 -19.31
CA ASP A 714 -4.14 1.85 -18.71
C ASP A 714 -4.05 0.77 -19.79
N HIS A 715 -2.86 0.18 -19.94
CA HIS A 715 -2.60 -0.79 -20.99
C HIS A 715 -2.69 -2.22 -20.48
N THR A 716 -3.27 -3.10 -21.30
CA THR A 716 -3.28 -4.55 -21.07
C THR A 716 -1.95 -5.22 -21.41
N SER A 717 -0.97 -4.49 -21.96
CA SER A 717 0.38 -5.02 -22.22
C SER A 717 1.02 -5.53 -20.93
N ASN A 718 1.64 -6.71 -21.02
CA ASN A 718 2.41 -7.32 -19.94
C ASN A 718 3.82 -6.74 -19.80
N VAL A 719 4.28 -5.85 -20.69
CA VAL A 719 5.63 -5.23 -20.61
C VAL A 719 5.48 -3.73 -20.43
N PHE A 720 6.22 -3.16 -19.46
CA PHE A 720 6.15 -1.74 -19.07
C PHE A 720 7.45 -1.02 -19.42
N VAL A 721 8.57 -1.57 -18.96
CA VAL A 721 9.88 -0.91 -19.00
C VAL A 721 10.94 -1.94 -19.36
N THR A 722 11.85 -1.53 -20.24
CA THR A 722 13.11 -2.24 -20.51
C THR A 722 14.27 -1.36 -20.10
N VAL A 723 14.98 -1.73 -19.04
CA VAL A 723 16.08 -0.95 -18.46
C VAL A 723 17.41 -1.45 -19.04
N ASN A 724 18.35 -0.52 -19.27
CA ASN A 724 19.71 -0.82 -19.75
C ASN A 724 19.71 -1.73 -21.00
N TYR A 725 19.19 -1.21 -22.12
CA TYR A 725 19.19 -1.86 -23.45
C TYR A 725 18.71 -3.33 -23.44
N LEU A 726 17.51 -3.56 -22.90
CA LEU A 726 16.87 -4.88 -22.77
C LEU A 726 17.53 -5.84 -21.76
N SER A 727 18.53 -5.43 -20.99
CA SER A 727 19.17 -6.31 -20.01
C SER A 727 18.27 -6.62 -18.81
N THR A 728 17.38 -5.71 -18.40
CA THR A 728 16.29 -5.98 -17.44
C THR A 728 14.95 -5.60 -18.05
N VAL A 729 13.95 -6.47 -17.92
CA VAL A 729 12.57 -6.27 -18.38
C VAL A 729 11.64 -6.31 -17.17
N ILE A 730 10.75 -5.33 -17.09
CA ILE A 730 9.72 -5.23 -16.05
C ILE A 730 8.37 -5.54 -16.69
N THR A 731 7.71 -6.55 -16.14
CA THR A 731 6.48 -7.14 -16.67
C THR A 731 5.38 -7.24 -15.61
N ARG A 732 4.15 -7.55 -16.03
CA ARG A 732 3.11 -8.12 -15.16
C ARG A 732 3.22 -9.63 -15.13
N ASP A 733 2.97 -10.25 -13.98
CA ASP A 733 2.67 -11.68 -13.90
C ASP A 733 1.18 -11.97 -14.18
N LYS A 734 0.77 -13.23 -13.97
CA LYS A 734 -0.60 -13.71 -14.16
C LYS A 734 -1.63 -13.10 -13.19
N ASP A 735 -1.16 -12.58 -12.04
CA ASP A 735 -1.99 -12.01 -10.97
C ASP A 735 -1.96 -10.46 -11.02
N GLY A 736 -1.31 -9.90 -12.05
CA GLY A 736 -1.21 -8.47 -12.30
C GLY A 736 -0.07 -7.75 -11.54
N ARG A 737 0.79 -8.50 -10.84
CA ARG A 737 1.90 -7.96 -10.02
C ARG A 737 3.13 -7.67 -10.84
N PHE A 738 4.05 -6.89 -10.29
CA PHE A 738 5.38 -6.74 -10.88
C PHE A 738 6.13 -8.08 -10.96
N LYS A 739 6.65 -8.36 -12.16
CA LYS A 739 7.59 -9.45 -12.42
C LYS A 739 8.81 -8.90 -13.13
N LYS A 740 9.95 -8.99 -12.47
CA LYS A 740 11.25 -8.50 -12.95
C LYS A 740 12.07 -9.66 -13.53
N GLU A 741 12.64 -9.50 -14.71
CA GLU A 741 13.57 -10.49 -15.28
C GLU A 741 14.82 -9.83 -15.85
N LYS A 742 15.99 -10.45 -15.63
CA LYS A 742 17.27 -10.04 -16.21
C LYS A 742 17.69 -11.02 -17.31
N PHE A 743 18.14 -10.52 -18.45
CA PHE A 743 18.78 -11.37 -19.46
C PHE A 743 20.13 -11.86 -18.93
N CYS A 744 20.29 -13.18 -18.83
CA CYS A 744 21.54 -13.80 -18.41
C CYS A 744 22.32 -14.27 -19.64
N ASP A 745 23.40 -13.56 -19.98
CA ASP A 745 24.22 -13.87 -21.16
C ASP A 745 24.81 -15.28 -21.17
N ASN A 746 25.08 -15.86 -20.00
CA ASN A 746 25.61 -17.22 -19.89
C ASN A 746 24.54 -18.28 -20.18
N LEU A 747 23.28 -18.00 -19.83
CA LEU A 747 22.16 -18.93 -19.99
C LEU A 747 21.32 -18.65 -21.24
N LYS A 748 21.60 -17.55 -21.97
CA LYS A 748 20.87 -17.04 -23.13
C LYS A 748 19.35 -17.00 -22.94
N LYS A 749 18.92 -16.67 -21.72
CA LYS A 749 17.52 -16.56 -21.33
C LYS A 749 17.33 -15.48 -20.27
N PHE A 750 16.08 -15.03 -20.13
CA PHE A 750 15.65 -14.24 -19.00
C PHE A 750 15.61 -15.10 -17.72
N VAL A 751 16.04 -14.50 -16.61
CA VAL A 751 16.08 -15.10 -15.27
C VAL A 751 15.36 -14.13 -14.33
N ALA A 752 14.43 -14.64 -13.52
CA ALA A 752 13.70 -13.82 -12.56
C ALA A 752 14.65 -13.14 -11.58
N ILE A 753 14.44 -11.84 -11.35
CA ILE A 753 15.07 -11.08 -10.27
C ILE A 753 14.16 -11.23 -9.05
N PRO A 754 14.68 -11.61 -7.86
CA PRO A 754 13.86 -11.74 -6.66
C PRO A 754 13.22 -10.40 -6.24
N GLU A 755 12.11 -10.48 -5.52
CA GLU A 755 11.49 -9.33 -4.86
C GLU A 755 12.47 -8.65 -3.89
N VAL A 756 12.43 -7.32 -3.85
CA VAL A 756 13.21 -6.48 -2.93
C VAL A 756 12.24 -5.62 -2.11
N GLU A 757 12.67 -5.12 -0.96
CA GLU A 757 11.88 -4.15 -0.20
C GLU A 757 11.64 -2.88 -1.03
N VAL A 758 10.39 -2.40 -1.04
CA VAL A 758 10.00 -1.23 -1.84
C VAL A 758 10.37 0.04 -1.09
N ASN A 759 11.21 0.87 -1.70
CA ASN A 759 11.70 2.11 -1.09
C ASN A 759 10.64 3.22 -1.20
N THR A 760 9.57 3.08 -0.41
CA THR A 760 8.49 4.07 -0.24
C THR A 760 8.97 5.34 0.45
N PHE A 761 8.23 6.46 0.35
CA PHE A 761 8.60 7.70 1.05
C PHE A 761 8.77 7.51 2.57
N THR A 762 7.93 6.67 3.19
CA THR A 762 8.07 6.22 4.57
C THR A 762 9.45 5.60 4.86
N VAL A 763 9.94 4.73 3.97
CA VAL A 763 11.28 4.11 4.09
C VAL A 763 12.39 5.14 3.83
N GLN A 764 12.24 6.00 2.83
CA GLN A 764 13.21 7.06 2.52
C GLN A 764 13.42 8.02 3.70
N GLU A 765 12.34 8.48 4.33
CA GLU A 765 12.40 9.37 5.51
C GLU A 765 13.01 8.65 6.74
N LEU A 766 12.75 7.36 6.92
CA LEU A 766 13.39 6.52 7.93
C LEU A 766 14.90 6.37 7.70
N GLU A 767 15.32 6.13 6.45
CA GLU A 767 16.73 6.07 6.08
C GLU A 767 17.44 7.41 6.29
N LYS A 768 16.80 8.54 5.92
CA LYS A 768 17.30 9.89 6.21
C LYS A 768 17.49 10.12 7.71
N LYS A 769 16.46 9.91 8.53
CA LYS A 769 16.54 10.05 10.01
C LYS A 769 17.62 9.16 10.62
N LYS A 770 17.79 7.94 10.11
CA LYS A 770 18.84 6.99 10.56
C LYS A 770 20.24 7.39 10.11
N ASN A 771 20.38 8.09 8.98
CA ASN A 771 21.65 8.61 8.50
C ASN A 771 22.03 9.90 9.24
N LYS A 772 21.09 10.83 9.50
CA LYS A 772 21.33 12.03 10.32
C LYS A 772 21.86 11.65 11.72
N ARG A 773 21.16 10.75 12.43
CA ARG A 773 21.59 10.21 13.73
C ARG A 773 22.99 9.56 13.75
N ARG A 774 23.51 9.12 12.59
CA ARG A 774 24.88 8.58 12.48
C ARG A 774 25.93 9.68 12.29
N VAL A 775 25.56 10.76 11.60
CA VAL A 775 26.42 11.95 11.49
C VAL A 775 26.53 12.62 12.85
N ASP A 776 25.38 12.83 13.52
CA ASP A 776 25.31 13.43 14.86
C ASP A 776 26.11 12.60 15.90
N SER A 777 26.01 11.26 15.86
CA SER A 777 26.76 10.38 16.77
C SER A 777 28.27 10.34 16.51
N ASP A 778 28.71 10.65 15.28
CA ASP A 778 30.12 10.68 14.92
C ASP A 778 30.74 12.05 15.31
N SER A 779 29.99 13.16 15.31
CA SER A 779 30.48 14.49 15.71
C SER A 779 30.79 14.62 17.20
N ASP A 780 29.93 14.10 18.09
CA ASP A 780 30.14 14.18 19.55
C ASP A 780 31.39 13.43 20.04
N SER A 781 31.95 12.54 19.21
CA SER A 781 33.10 11.71 19.57
C SER A 781 34.45 12.46 19.56
N PHE A 782 34.50 13.73 19.15
CA PHE A 782 35.74 14.47 18.91
C PHE A 782 36.11 15.57 19.93
N GLU A 783 35.22 16.00 20.83
CA GLU A 783 35.45 17.22 21.63
C GLU A 783 36.04 17.05 23.04
N HIS A 784 36.16 15.82 23.58
CA HIS A 784 36.82 15.59 24.89
C HIS A 784 38.12 14.78 24.78
N ILE A 785 39.14 15.39 24.18
CA ILE A 785 40.55 15.09 24.52
C ILE A 785 41.05 16.24 25.39
N GLU A 786 40.88 16.10 26.71
CA GLU A 786 41.58 16.94 27.67
C GLU A 786 43.09 16.71 27.54
N ILE A 787 43.80 17.67 26.95
CA ILE A 787 45.26 17.70 26.96
C ILE A 787 45.69 18.13 28.36
N PRO A 788 46.43 17.31 29.14
CA PRO A 788 46.84 17.71 30.48
C PRO A 788 47.90 18.81 30.39
N ASP A 789 47.62 19.98 30.98
CA ASP A 789 48.59 21.07 31.13
C ASP A 789 49.74 20.66 32.07
N MET A 790 50.83 20.13 31.51
CA MET A 790 52.10 19.96 32.23
C MET A 790 53.02 21.14 31.91
N VAL A 791 53.05 22.07 32.87
CA VAL A 791 53.80 23.32 32.86
C VAL A 791 55.32 23.12 32.73
N SER A 792 55.94 24.10 32.08
CA SER A 792 57.35 24.27 31.75
C SER A 792 58.40 24.05 32.87
N ALA A 793 59.56 23.51 32.46
CA ALA A 793 60.87 23.94 32.97
C ALA A 793 61.98 23.71 31.91
N SER A 794 62.57 24.80 31.44
CA SER A 794 63.75 24.90 30.54
C SER A 794 65.07 24.51 31.27
N PRO A 795 66.24 24.34 30.59
CA PRO A 795 66.58 24.70 29.20
C PRO A 795 66.94 23.54 28.26
#